data_AF-A0A395NMF2-F1
#
_entry.id   AF-A0A395NMF2-F1
#
_cell.length_a   1.000
_cell.length_b   1.000
_cell.length_c   1.000
_cell.angle_alpha   90.00
_cell.angle_beta   90.00
_cell.angle_gamma   90.00
#
_symmetry.space_group_name_H-M   'P 1'
#
loop_
_entity.id
_entity.type
_entity.pdbx_description
1 polymer ?
#
loop_
_entity_poly.entity_id
_entity_poly.type
_entity_poly.pdbx_seq_one_letter_code
_entity_poly.pdbx_strand_id
1 'polypeptide(L)'
;MHQDQEAHRGRLIATVAATVISLACGTNYVYSAWAPQFAEKLKLSTTESNLIGLFGNLGMYSLGIPIGMFVDDRGSRPAVLAGGFLLAIGYIPLRLFFEKGAGSVPVLCFFSYLTGLGGCMAFAGAVKTSALNWPNHRGTATAFPLAGFGLSAFFFSFLGAVFFRGSTSSFLLLLSWGTFGLTIAGYFFLKVYPHVSYQEVPSQASEPHSSTRERARHAPEPGMSSNSNVVHPNLDISPLAPPESDASRAVNSNDTEAGGETLIDETSSLMPDVVTADIVGGSSVDQDMSYRVDIRGVKLLLSLDFWQLFSIMAILAGTGLMTINTDNMLPSNIGNDANALWKHYDDSVDEAFLVSHQQIHVSILSVFNFVGRLLSGIGSDYLVKTLRASRIWCLAVACLVFLLAQICALQIELPHKLVFVSGLSGLAYGFLFGVFPSIVAETFGIRGLSQNWGFMTLAPVASGNVFNLLYGRIYDHHSVVEPDGTRSCDDGIACYRSAYAVTSTACGLGLFITLYIIHYQRAQYLKGNILPGQLLRRGNMLHGFIATRIAYALLLLVNSILAWIMLTDWAIEKLQHLTLDYVKINCPTGQCYGWLAAHRINFALGLLHLIFAGLLFGVSSSKSPRAAIQNGYWGPKIIAWLALIVMSFLIPDKFFMFWGNYVSFAAAMLFLILGLILLVDLAHTWAEYCLAQIEDTDSRFWRFVLIGSTLSMYLASIAMTVIQYIFFAQGQCAMNQAAITVNLILWLIISVVSINPTVQEYNPKAGLAQAAMVAVYCTYLTMSAVSMEPDDKKCNPLVRAQGTRTTSVVIGAIVTMLTVAYTTTRAATQSLGLGGNGDAIRLPEDDEHDLVTQQPMDRREMRAEALRRAVEEGSLPADALLSDDESDAGGDHPHDDERSSTQYNYSMFHIIFFLATAWVSTLLTLNYDDSTRDGSFATVGRTYGASWVKIVSAWICHGMYIWTLIAPIVLPERFDFS
;
A
#
# COMPACT_ATOMS: atom_id res chain seq x y z
N MET A 1 -14.05 -26.49 35.99
CA MET A 1 -13.08 -25.74 36.80
C MET A 1 -11.72 -26.44 36.89
N HIS A 2 -11.62 -27.71 37.33
CA HIS A 2 -10.30 -28.38 37.42
C HIS A 2 -9.58 -28.47 36.06
N GLN A 3 -10.28 -28.88 35.01
CA GLN A 3 -9.75 -28.93 33.63
C GLN A 3 -9.34 -27.54 33.11
N ASP A 4 -10.05 -26.48 33.51
CA ASP A 4 -9.73 -25.10 33.13
C ASP A 4 -8.43 -24.62 33.79
N GLN A 5 -8.20 -24.99 35.06
CA GLN A 5 -6.94 -24.70 35.75
C GLN A 5 -5.77 -25.46 35.11
N GLU A 6 -5.95 -26.71 34.72
CA GLU A 6 -4.92 -27.48 34.00
C GLU A 6 -4.62 -26.88 32.62
N ALA A 7 -5.65 -26.50 31.86
CA ALA A 7 -5.50 -25.81 30.58
C ALA A 7 -4.78 -24.46 30.75
N HIS A 8 -5.12 -23.69 31.78
CA HIS A 8 -4.46 -22.42 32.10
C HIS A 8 -2.98 -22.62 32.46
N ARG A 9 -2.66 -23.58 33.32
CA ARG A 9 -1.27 -23.96 33.66
C ARG A 9 -0.49 -24.41 32.42
N GLY A 10 -1.12 -25.22 31.55
CA GLY A 10 -0.54 -25.66 30.28
C GLY A 10 -0.23 -24.51 29.31
N ARG A 11 -1.15 -23.55 29.16
CA ARG A 11 -0.96 -22.33 28.35
C ARG A 11 0.18 -21.45 28.89
N LEU A 12 0.28 -21.31 30.21
CA LEU A 12 1.38 -20.58 30.85
C LEU A 12 2.73 -21.26 30.58
N ILE A 13 2.82 -22.58 30.82
CA ILE A 13 4.01 -23.40 30.55
C ILE A 13 4.45 -23.29 29.07
N ALA A 14 3.51 -23.36 28.13
CA ALA A 14 3.80 -23.20 26.70
C ALA A 14 4.29 -21.79 26.34
N THR A 15 3.85 -20.75 27.06
CA THR A 15 4.28 -19.35 26.86
C THR A 15 5.69 -19.11 27.42
N VAL A 16 6.00 -19.71 28.58
CA VAL A 16 7.38 -19.74 29.12
C VAL A 16 8.31 -20.49 28.17
N ALA A 17 7.88 -21.65 27.65
CA ALA A 17 8.65 -22.42 26.66
C ALA A 17 8.90 -21.64 25.37
N ALA A 18 7.89 -20.97 24.83
CA ALA A 18 8.03 -20.06 23.68
C ALA A 18 9.03 -18.92 23.96
N THR A 19 9.10 -18.43 25.19
CA THR A 19 10.06 -17.40 25.61
C THR A 19 11.49 -17.93 25.69
N VAL A 20 11.69 -19.13 26.25
CA VAL A 20 12.99 -19.84 26.29
C VAL A 20 13.49 -20.17 24.86
N ILE A 21 12.60 -20.62 23.96
CA ILE A 21 12.92 -20.81 22.54
C ILE A 21 13.38 -19.48 21.91
N SER A 22 12.64 -18.40 22.13
CA SER A 22 12.93 -17.10 21.51
C SER A 22 14.24 -16.49 21.99
N LEU A 23 14.64 -16.75 23.24
CA LEU A 23 15.95 -16.37 23.79
C LEU A 23 17.14 -16.99 23.04
N ALA A 24 16.95 -18.14 22.38
CA ALA A 24 17.95 -18.76 21.51
C ALA A 24 17.92 -18.23 20.06
N CYS A 25 16.86 -17.54 19.64
CA CYS A 25 16.64 -17.19 18.23
C CYS A 25 17.31 -15.87 17.81
N GLY A 26 17.62 -14.98 18.76
CA GLY A 26 18.23 -13.68 18.51
C GLY A 26 19.76 -13.69 18.46
N THR A 27 20.42 -14.86 18.42
CA THR A 27 21.89 -14.96 18.59
C THR A 27 22.71 -14.42 17.43
N ASN A 28 22.11 -14.12 16.27
CA ASN A 28 22.83 -13.46 15.17
C ASN A 28 23.27 -12.03 15.55
N TYR A 29 22.53 -11.33 16.44
CA TYR A 29 22.96 -10.04 16.99
C TYR A 29 24.16 -10.13 17.95
N VAL A 30 24.62 -11.34 18.30
CA VAL A 30 25.85 -11.57 19.07
C VAL A 30 27.10 -11.50 18.16
N TYR A 31 26.94 -11.44 16.83
CA TYR A 31 28.05 -11.49 15.87
C TYR A 31 29.19 -10.50 16.18
N SER A 32 28.85 -9.24 16.50
CA SER A 32 29.80 -8.18 16.85
C SER A 32 30.70 -8.50 18.07
N ALA A 33 30.28 -9.39 18.97
CA ALA A 33 31.06 -9.78 20.16
C ALA A 33 32.17 -10.80 19.87
N TRP A 34 32.13 -11.50 18.71
CA TRP A 34 33.08 -12.55 18.36
C TRP A 34 33.69 -12.44 16.95
N ALA A 35 33.07 -11.68 16.05
CA ALA A 35 33.53 -11.49 14.68
C ALA A 35 34.96 -10.92 14.55
N PRO A 36 35.43 -9.95 15.36
CA PRO A 36 36.80 -9.43 15.21
C PRO A 36 37.87 -10.52 15.40
N GLN A 37 37.75 -11.30 16.48
CA GLN A 37 38.65 -12.41 16.81
C GLN A 37 38.57 -13.54 15.76
N PHE A 38 37.38 -13.73 15.18
CA PHE A 38 37.13 -14.73 14.13
C PHE A 38 37.78 -14.32 12.80
N ALA A 39 37.64 -13.05 12.41
CA ALA A 39 38.25 -12.49 11.22
C ALA A 39 39.79 -12.50 11.32
N GLU A 40 40.33 -12.04 12.45
CA GLU A 40 41.77 -12.09 12.75
C GLU A 40 42.32 -13.51 12.59
N LYS A 41 41.71 -14.50 13.26
CA LYS A 41 42.22 -15.88 13.27
C LYS A 41 42.13 -16.58 11.92
N LEU A 42 41.12 -16.28 11.10
CA LEU A 42 41.00 -16.81 9.73
C LEU A 42 41.70 -15.94 8.68
N LYS A 43 42.26 -14.80 9.07
CA LYS A 43 42.85 -13.78 8.16
C LYS A 43 41.86 -13.29 7.10
N LEU A 44 40.59 -13.12 7.49
CA LEU A 44 39.56 -12.55 6.63
C LEU A 44 39.75 -11.04 6.51
N SER A 45 39.55 -10.49 5.31
CA SER A 45 39.40 -9.05 5.14
C SER A 45 38.10 -8.55 5.79
N THR A 46 38.02 -7.23 6.03
CA THR A 46 36.80 -6.57 6.51
C THR A 46 35.59 -6.98 5.68
N THR A 47 35.64 -6.82 4.36
CA THR A 47 34.51 -7.14 3.46
C THR A 47 34.05 -8.60 3.54
N GLU A 48 34.97 -9.55 3.77
CA GLU A 48 34.64 -10.97 3.91
C GLU A 48 33.99 -11.29 5.27
N SER A 49 34.48 -10.68 6.35
CA SER A 49 33.82 -10.70 7.66
C SER A 49 32.40 -10.12 7.55
N ASN A 50 32.26 -8.98 6.86
CA ASN A 50 31.00 -8.29 6.67
C ASN A 50 29.96 -9.18 5.97
N LEU A 51 30.41 -9.88 4.93
CA LEU A 51 29.59 -10.77 4.12
C LEU A 51 29.05 -11.96 4.96
N ILE A 52 29.86 -12.54 5.84
CA ILE A 52 29.45 -13.67 6.68
C ILE A 52 28.27 -13.28 7.59
N GLY A 53 28.41 -12.21 8.36
CA GLY A 53 27.32 -11.73 9.23
C GLY A 53 26.10 -11.22 8.43
N LEU A 54 26.30 -10.65 7.24
CA LEU A 54 25.21 -10.22 6.36
C LEU A 54 24.37 -11.42 5.91
N PHE A 55 24.99 -12.56 5.58
CA PHE A 55 24.27 -13.79 5.28
C PHE A 55 23.49 -14.32 6.50
N GLY A 56 23.99 -14.14 7.72
CA GLY A 56 23.23 -14.41 8.95
C GLY A 56 21.95 -13.58 9.09
N ASN A 57 22.05 -12.26 8.88
CA ASN A 57 20.87 -11.38 8.85
C ASN A 57 19.93 -11.72 7.68
N LEU A 58 20.48 -12.04 6.51
CA LEU A 58 19.70 -12.48 5.34
C LEU A 58 18.92 -13.77 5.62
N GLY A 59 19.51 -14.75 6.31
CA GLY A 59 18.82 -15.99 6.71
C GLY A 59 17.63 -15.74 7.63
N MET A 60 17.71 -14.71 8.47
CA MET A 60 16.64 -14.34 9.41
C MET A 60 15.41 -13.73 8.72
N TYR A 61 15.59 -13.04 7.58
CA TYR A 61 14.48 -12.33 6.89
C TYR A 61 14.03 -12.99 5.57
N SER A 62 14.96 -13.52 4.77
CA SER A 62 14.71 -13.91 3.36
C SER A 62 13.60 -14.94 3.14
N LEU A 63 13.46 -15.91 4.06
CA LEU A 63 12.44 -16.96 3.98
C LEU A 63 11.26 -16.75 4.94
N GLY A 64 11.07 -15.54 5.47
CA GLY A 64 9.99 -15.23 6.42
C GLY A 64 8.58 -15.61 5.92
N ILE A 65 8.27 -15.43 4.63
CA ILE A 65 6.97 -15.79 4.05
C ILE A 65 6.81 -17.33 3.91
N PRO A 66 7.74 -18.08 3.28
CA PRO A 66 7.68 -19.55 3.26
C PRO A 66 7.70 -20.21 4.65
N ILE A 67 8.49 -19.69 5.58
CA ILE A 67 8.50 -20.14 6.98
C ILE A 67 7.15 -19.87 7.64
N GLY A 68 6.58 -18.68 7.39
CA GLY A 68 5.25 -18.32 7.86
C GLY A 68 4.18 -19.32 7.38
N MET A 69 4.16 -19.64 6.09
CA MET A 69 3.27 -20.66 5.52
C MET A 69 3.51 -22.04 6.14
N PHE A 70 4.77 -22.46 6.30
CA PHE A 70 5.09 -23.75 6.93
C PHE A 70 4.63 -23.83 8.40
N VAL A 71 4.87 -22.78 9.20
CA VAL A 71 4.37 -22.68 10.59
C VAL A 71 2.84 -22.62 10.62
N ASP A 72 2.23 -21.99 9.63
CA ASP A 72 0.78 -21.82 9.59
C ASP A 72 0.03 -23.11 9.18
N ASP A 73 0.59 -23.91 8.26
CA ASP A 73 -0.03 -25.13 7.73
C ASP A 73 0.42 -26.42 8.43
N ARG A 74 1.70 -26.53 8.86
CA ARG A 74 2.27 -27.71 9.56
C ARG A 74 2.33 -27.51 11.09
N GLY A 75 2.03 -26.31 11.58
CA GLY A 75 2.06 -25.96 12.99
C GLY A 75 3.46 -25.64 13.55
N SER A 76 3.50 -25.08 14.76
CA SER A 76 4.73 -24.56 15.37
C SER A 76 5.80 -25.62 15.68
N ARG A 77 5.42 -26.82 16.12
CA ARG A 77 6.38 -27.79 16.69
C ARG A 77 7.40 -28.31 15.67
N PRO A 78 7.03 -28.71 14.43
CA PRO A 78 8.00 -29.05 13.39
C PRO A 78 8.97 -27.91 13.06
N ALA A 79 8.50 -26.65 13.07
CA ALA A 79 9.33 -25.49 12.77
C ALA A 79 10.38 -25.21 13.85
N VAL A 80 10.01 -25.32 15.14
CA VAL A 80 10.98 -25.20 16.24
C VAL A 80 12.00 -26.34 16.23
N LEU A 81 11.58 -27.57 15.94
CA LEU A 81 12.48 -28.71 15.84
C LEU A 81 13.51 -28.52 14.71
N ALA A 82 13.04 -28.16 13.50
CA ALA A 82 13.92 -27.84 12.37
C ALA A 82 14.83 -26.65 12.67
N GLY A 83 14.30 -25.59 13.28
CA GLY A 83 15.06 -24.39 13.65
C GLY A 83 16.20 -24.67 14.64
N GLY A 84 15.95 -25.51 15.65
CA GLY A 84 16.99 -25.97 16.58
C GLY A 84 18.13 -26.72 15.90
N PHE A 85 17.80 -27.69 15.02
CA PHE A 85 18.83 -28.39 14.23
C PHE A 85 19.59 -27.46 13.29
N LEU A 86 18.93 -26.49 12.65
CA LEU A 86 19.59 -25.49 11.79
C LEU A 86 20.56 -24.59 12.56
N LEU A 87 20.21 -24.17 13.79
CA LEU A 87 21.10 -23.41 14.67
C LEU A 87 22.36 -24.22 15.04
N ALA A 88 22.21 -25.51 15.36
CA ALA A 88 23.35 -26.39 15.60
C ALA A 88 24.21 -26.60 14.34
N ILE A 89 23.59 -26.86 13.19
CA ILE A 89 24.27 -27.06 11.90
C ILE A 89 24.95 -25.78 11.40
N GLY A 90 24.51 -24.60 11.82
CA GLY A 90 25.21 -23.33 11.56
C GLY A 90 26.40 -23.10 12.50
N TYR A 91 26.19 -23.12 13.82
CA TYR A 91 27.25 -22.75 14.78
C TYR A 91 28.36 -23.82 14.94
N ILE A 92 28.07 -25.12 14.81
CA ILE A 92 29.09 -26.17 14.99
C ILE A 92 30.19 -26.08 13.91
N PRO A 93 29.87 -25.99 12.59
CA PRO A 93 30.88 -25.78 11.56
C PRO A 93 31.64 -24.45 11.71
N LEU A 94 30.97 -23.36 12.09
CA LEU A 94 31.64 -22.08 12.36
C LEU A 94 32.71 -22.23 13.46
N ARG A 95 32.41 -22.94 14.56
CA ARG A 95 33.43 -23.30 15.57
C ARG A 95 34.56 -24.14 14.96
N LEU A 96 34.25 -25.16 14.16
CA LEU A 96 35.27 -26.04 13.57
C LEU A 96 36.20 -25.33 12.59
N PHE A 97 35.71 -24.34 11.83
CA PHE A 97 36.55 -23.48 10.99
C PHE A 97 37.39 -22.51 11.85
N PHE A 98 36.82 -21.94 12.93
CA PHE A 98 37.57 -21.14 13.90
C PHE A 98 38.70 -21.94 14.56
N GLU A 99 38.47 -23.20 14.95
CA GLU A 99 39.50 -24.04 15.56
C GLU A 99 40.62 -24.38 14.57
N LYS A 100 40.27 -24.67 13.31
CA LYS A 100 41.23 -24.92 12.22
C LYS A 100 41.99 -23.69 11.72
N GLY A 101 41.47 -22.47 11.95
CA GLY A 101 42.06 -21.22 11.45
C GLY A 101 41.97 -21.06 9.92
N ALA A 102 41.06 -21.80 9.27
CA ALA A 102 40.89 -21.75 7.81
C ALA A 102 39.46 -22.18 7.42
N GLY A 103 38.84 -21.42 6.51
CA GLY A 103 37.54 -21.72 5.91
C GLY A 103 37.26 -20.78 4.75
N SER A 104 36.59 -21.24 3.69
CA SER A 104 36.27 -20.40 2.54
C SER A 104 35.03 -19.55 2.79
N VAL A 105 35.10 -18.26 2.42
CA VAL A 105 34.06 -17.27 2.74
C VAL A 105 32.65 -17.68 2.29
N PRO A 106 32.41 -18.26 1.09
CA PRO A 106 31.07 -18.72 0.71
C PRO A 106 30.50 -19.81 1.64
N VAL A 107 31.36 -20.67 2.19
CA VAL A 107 30.95 -21.74 3.12
C VAL A 107 30.66 -21.16 4.51
N LEU A 108 31.43 -20.18 4.96
CA LEU A 108 31.18 -19.45 6.20
C LEU A 108 29.87 -18.64 6.13
N CYS A 109 29.63 -17.97 4.99
CA CYS A 109 28.37 -17.29 4.68
C CYS A 109 27.18 -18.27 4.70
N PHE A 110 27.31 -19.44 4.07
CA PHE A 110 26.27 -20.47 4.09
C PHE A 110 25.94 -20.93 5.51
N PHE A 111 26.93 -21.24 6.36
CA PHE A 111 26.65 -21.66 7.73
C PHE A 111 26.08 -20.55 8.61
N SER A 112 26.46 -19.28 8.40
CA SER A 112 25.79 -18.16 9.07
C SER A 112 24.35 -17.95 8.57
N TYR A 113 24.08 -18.13 7.28
CA TYR A 113 22.71 -18.13 6.76
C TYR A 113 21.82 -19.17 7.47
N LEU A 114 22.36 -20.35 7.81
CA LEU A 114 21.62 -21.35 8.59
C LEU A 114 21.35 -20.92 10.05
N THR A 115 22.23 -20.15 10.71
CA THR A 115 21.94 -19.60 12.05
C THR A 115 20.87 -18.51 12.00
N GLY A 116 20.81 -17.72 10.93
CA GLY A 116 19.70 -16.82 10.63
C GLY A 116 18.38 -17.57 10.44
N LEU A 117 18.40 -18.55 9.54
CA LEU A 117 17.22 -19.32 9.14
C LEU A 117 16.63 -20.13 10.30
N GLY A 118 17.47 -20.80 11.08
CA GLY A 118 17.04 -21.61 12.21
C GLY A 118 16.40 -20.77 13.32
N GLY A 119 16.98 -19.59 13.61
CA GLY A 119 16.39 -18.62 14.53
C GLY A 119 15.02 -18.14 14.06
N CYS A 120 14.85 -17.82 12.78
CA CYS A 120 13.56 -17.39 12.22
C CYS A 120 12.48 -18.47 12.33
N MET A 121 12.79 -19.73 11.96
CA MET A 121 11.85 -20.86 12.06
C MET A 121 11.38 -21.12 13.50
N ALA A 122 12.31 -21.11 14.46
CA ALA A 122 11.99 -21.37 15.86
C ALA A 122 11.21 -20.20 16.50
N PHE A 123 11.57 -18.95 16.19
CA PHE A 123 10.89 -17.76 16.66
C PHE A 123 9.45 -17.65 16.12
N ALA A 124 9.22 -17.89 14.84
CA ALA A 124 7.88 -17.86 14.24
C ALA A 124 6.93 -18.88 14.90
N GLY A 125 7.42 -20.12 15.11
CA GLY A 125 6.68 -21.15 15.83
C GLY A 125 6.33 -20.74 17.27
N ALA A 126 7.28 -20.16 18.00
CA ALA A 126 7.09 -19.68 19.37
C ALA A 126 6.03 -18.57 19.47
N VAL A 127 6.11 -17.53 18.63
CA VAL A 127 5.16 -16.41 18.62
C VAL A 127 3.75 -16.90 18.28
N LYS A 128 3.57 -17.77 17.28
CA LYS A 128 2.25 -18.33 16.95
C LYS A 128 1.65 -19.12 18.11
N THR A 129 2.42 -19.95 18.81
CA THR A 129 1.90 -20.74 19.94
C THR A 129 1.40 -19.85 21.07
N SER A 130 2.14 -18.80 21.45
CA SER A 130 1.68 -17.87 22.48
C SER A 130 0.41 -17.11 22.06
N ALA A 131 0.33 -16.67 20.81
CA ALA A 131 -0.83 -15.95 20.30
C ALA A 131 -2.12 -16.80 20.28
N LEU A 132 -2.02 -18.10 19.93
CA LEU A 132 -3.15 -19.04 19.93
C LEU A 132 -3.62 -19.44 21.34
N ASN A 133 -2.69 -19.58 22.29
CA ASN A 133 -3.02 -19.95 23.68
C ASN A 133 -3.76 -18.84 24.43
N TRP A 134 -3.63 -17.57 24.01
CA TRP A 134 -4.16 -16.39 24.71
C TRP A 134 -4.91 -15.43 23.78
N PRO A 135 -6.04 -15.84 23.18
CA PRO A 135 -6.79 -15.01 22.23
C PRO A 135 -7.27 -13.69 22.86
N ASN A 136 -7.54 -13.68 24.17
CA ASN A 136 -7.97 -12.50 24.89
C ASN A 136 -6.80 -11.66 25.49
N HIS A 137 -5.54 -12.09 25.35
CA HIS A 137 -4.36 -11.43 25.94
C HIS A 137 -3.15 -11.52 25.00
N ARG A 138 -3.39 -11.26 23.70
CA ARG A 138 -2.40 -11.48 22.63
C ARG A 138 -1.17 -10.61 22.80
N GLY A 139 -1.35 -9.33 23.14
CA GLY A 139 -0.26 -8.37 23.32
C GLY A 139 0.72 -8.84 24.39
N THR A 140 0.18 -9.20 25.56
CA THR A 140 0.92 -9.76 26.69
C THR A 140 1.61 -11.07 26.31
N ALA A 141 0.87 -12.01 25.71
CA ALA A 141 1.37 -13.36 25.43
C ALA A 141 2.44 -13.40 24.34
N THR A 142 2.33 -12.58 23.28
CA THR A 142 3.40 -12.48 22.27
C THR A 142 4.60 -11.70 22.78
N ALA A 143 4.40 -10.74 23.69
CA ALA A 143 5.48 -9.88 24.17
C ALA A 143 6.58 -10.60 24.96
N PHE A 144 6.28 -11.67 25.71
CA PHE A 144 7.32 -12.44 26.40
C PHE A 144 8.30 -13.13 25.41
N PRO A 145 7.85 -13.93 24.40
CA PRO A 145 8.68 -14.38 23.29
C PRO A 145 9.44 -13.26 22.57
N LEU A 146 8.74 -12.17 22.23
CA LEU A 146 9.35 -11.02 21.56
C LEU A 146 10.47 -10.39 22.39
N ALA A 147 10.26 -10.23 23.70
CA ALA A 147 11.25 -9.69 24.63
C ALA A 147 12.45 -10.64 24.79
N GLY A 148 12.21 -11.95 24.93
CA GLY A 148 13.27 -12.97 24.97
C GLY A 148 14.19 -12.91 23.74
N PHE A 149 13.61 -12.76 22.55
CA PHE A 149 14.39 -12.54 21.32
C PHE A 149 15.27 -11.27 21.37
N GLY A 150 14.74 -10.16 21.90
CA GLY A 150 15.48 -8.89 22.04
C GLY A 150 16.59 -8.92 23.10
N LEU A 151 16.45 -9.76 24.14
CA LEU A 151 17.42 -9.97 25.21
C LEU A 151 18.54 -10.97 24.84
N SER A 152 18.31 -11.79 23.80
CA SER A 152 19.22 -12.86 23.34
C SER A 152 20.68 -12.41 23.20
N ALA A 153 20.91 -11.23 22.61
CA ALA A 153 22.24 -10.67 22.40
C ALA A 153 22.99 -10.45 23.74
N PHE A 154 22.37 -9.71 24.65
CA PHE A 154 22.91 -9.45 25.99
C PHE A 154 23.08 -10.75 26.80
N PHE A 155 22.09 -11.64 26.76
CA PHE A 155 22.11 -12.90 27.52
C PHE A 155 23.30 -13.79 27.13
N PHE A 156 23.52 -14.03 25.84
CA PHE A 156 24.65 -14.85 25.41
C PHE A 156 25.99 -14.15 25.65
N SER A 157 26.14 -12.86 25.32
CA SER A 157 27.38 -12.11 25.60
C SER A 157 27.74 -12.08 27.10
N PHE A 158 26.75 -11.93 27.98
CA PHE A 158 26.95 -12.01 29.43
C PHE A 158 27.43 -13.40 29.87
N LEU A 159 26.80 -14.47 29.39
CA LEU A 159 27.26 -15.84 29.67
C LEU A 159 28.68 -16.09 29.15
N GLY A 160 29.03 -15.53 27.98
CA GLY A 160 30.40 -15.56 27.45
C GLY A 160 31.41 -14.87 28.38
N ALA A 161 31.11 -13.65 28.82
CA ALA A 161 31.98 -12.86 29.71
C ALA A 161 32.13 -13.47 31.13
N VAL A 162 31.10 -14.18 31.62
CA VAL A 162 31.13 -14.87 32.92
C VAL A 162 31.87 -16.21 32.83
N PHE A 163 31.50 -17.08 31.89
CA PHE A 163 31.95 -18.48 31.87
C PHE A 163 33.13 -18.77 30.91
N PHE A 164 33.36 -17.94 29.88
CA PHE A 164 34.28 -18.24 28.77
C PHE A 164 35.21 -17.07 28.41
N ARG A 165 35.72 -16.37 29.42
CA ARG A 165 36.66 -15.24 29.28
C ARG A 165 37.80 -15.54 28.31
N GLY A 166 37.89 -14.76 27.24
CA GLY A 166 38.98 -14.80 26.26
C GLY A 166 38.99 -15.98 25.28
N SER A 167 37.97 -16.86 25.25
CA SER A 167 37.93 -18.01 24.33
C SER A 167 36.74 -17.95 23.37
N THR A 168 36.97 -17.41 22.17
CA THR A 168 35.98 -17.35 21.07
C THR A 168 35.50 -18.74 20.64
N SER A 169 36.34 -19.78 20.71
CA SER A 169 35.91 -21.16 20.41
C SER A 169 34.93 -21.68 21.45
N SER A 170 35.22 -21.47 22.74
CA SER A 170 34.31 -21.86 23.82
C SER A 170 33.01 -21.06 23.78
N PHE A 171 33.06 -19.83 23.27
CA PHE A 171 31.88 -18.99 23.06
C PHE A 171 31.02 -19.46 21.88
N LEU A 172 31.62 -19.82 20.74
CA LEU A 172 30.91 -20.47 19.63
C LEU A 172 30.34 -21.84 20.04
N LEU A 173 31.01 -22.56 20.96
CA LEU A 173 30.47 -23.77 21.56
C LEU A 173 29.22 -23.48 22.42
N LEU A 174 29.27 -22.47 23.29
CA LEU A 174 28.11 -22.00 24.06
C LEU A 174 26.95 -21.60 23.14
N LEU A 175 27.21 -20.90 22.03
CA LEU A 175 26.18 -20.58 21.05
C LEU A 175 25.56 -21.86 20.44
N SER A 176 26.38 -22.80 19.96
CA SER A 176 25.88 -24.04 19.33
C SER A 176 25.01 -24.91 20.26
N TRP A 177 25.52 -25.34 21.42
CA TRP A 177 24.77 -26.19 22.34
C TRP A 177 23.75 -25.42 23.19
N GLY A 178 23.97 -24.13 23.45
CA GLY A 178 23.01 -23.29 24.15
C GLY A 178 21.76 -23.05 23.31
N THR A 179 21.91 -22.65 22.03
CA THR A 179 20.75 -22.44 21.15
C THR A 179 20.00 -23.74 20.87
N PHE A 180 20.71 -24.85 20.60
CA PHE A 180 20.10 -26.17 20.46
C PHE A 180 19.40 -26.63 21.75
N GLY A 181 20.07 -26.54 22.90
CA GLY A 181 19.53 -26.97 24.19
C GLY A 181 18.26 -26.23 24.58
N LEU A 182 18.25 -24.89 24.46
CA LEU A 182 17.08 -24.06 24.78
C LEU A 182 15.90 -24.31 23.83
N THR A 183 16.15 -24.47 22.53
CA THR A 183 15.09 -24.75 21.54
C THR A 183 14.48 -26.15 21.72
N ILE A 184 15.32 -27.17 21.93
CA ILE A 184 14.86 -28.56 22.16
C ILE A 184 14.19 -28.73 23.52
N ALA A 185 14.68 -28.07 24.58
CA ALA A 185 14.01 -28.07 25.88
C ALA A 185 12.59 -27.48 25.78
N GLY A 186 12.44 -26.31 25.11
CA GLY A 186 11.14 -25.69 24.90
C GLY A 186 10.19 -26.51 24.01
N TYR A 187 10.70 -27.24 23.01
CA TYR A 187 9.90 -28.04 22.07
C TYR A 187 8.96 -29.08 22.72
N PHE A 188 9.32 -29.63 23.88
CA PHE A 188 8.47 -30.57 24.62
C PHE A 188 7.23 -29.90 25.25
N PHE A 189 7.39 -28.65 25.67
CA PHE A 189 6.38 -27.85 26.39
C PHE A 189 5.58 -26.93 25.47
N LEU A 190 6.09 -26.63 24.26
CA LEU A 190 5.43 -25.81 23.25
C LEU A 190 4.20 -26.52 22.66
N LYS A 191 3.05 -26.36 23.32
CA LYS A 191 1.75 -26.90 22.90
C LYS A 191 0.72 -25.79 22.75
N VAL A 192 -0.18 -25.95 21.78
CA VAL A 192 -1.41 -25.14 21.66
C VAL A 192 -2.52 -25.90 22.36
N TYR A 193 -3.23 -25.24 23.26
CA TYR A 193 -4.38 -25.79 23.98
C TYR A 193 -5.67 -25.21 23.37
N PRO A 194 -6.66 -26.03 22.99
CA PRO A 194 -7.92 -25.54 22.44
C PRO A 194 -8.68 -24.69 23.47
N HIS A 195 -9.62 -23.89 22.97
CA HIS A 195 -10.63 -23.20 23.79
C HIS A 195 -11.93 -24.00 23.68
N VAL A 196 -12.58 -24.27 24.81
CA VAL A 196 -13.81 -25.07 24.85
C VAL A 196 -14.99 -24.22 24.38
N SER A 197 -15.30 -24.28 23.09
CA SER A 197 -16.63 -24.04 22.48
C SER A 197 -16.55 -24.11 20.95
N TYR A 198 -16.53 -25.32 20.39
CA TYR A 198 -17.04 -25.55 19.04
C TYR A 198 -17.53 -27.00 18.92
N GLN A 199 -18.81 -27.14 18.58
CA GLN A 199 -19.46 -28.42 18.33
C GLN A 199 -20.07 -28.32 16.94
N GLU A 200 -19.49 -29.04 15.97
CA GLU A 200 -19.94 -28.99 14.59
C GLU A 200 -21.35 -29.61 14.47
N VAL A 201 -22.32 -28.81 14.05
CA VAL A 201 -23.63 -29.32 13.62
C VAL A 201 -23.41 -30.15 12.36
N PRO A 202 -23.81 -31.44 12.32
CA PRO A 202 -23.58 -32.28 11.15
C PRO A 202 -24.33 -31.73 9.92
N SER A 203 -23.57 -31.16 8.98
CA SER A 203 -24.12 -30.78 7.68
C SER A 203 -24.45 -32.03 6.86
N GLN A 204 -25.70 -32.17 6.43
CA GLN A 204 -26.09 -33.20 5.46
C GLN A 204 -25.49 -32.86 4.09
N ALA A 205 -24.29 -33.34 3.83
CA ALA A 205 -23.66 -33.30 2.52
C ALA A 205 -24.12 -34.50 1.68
N SER A 206 -24.54 -34.23 0.44
CA SER A 206 -25.07 -35.21 -0.50
C SER A 206 -24.00 -36.15 -1.09
N GLU A 207 -24.45 -37.29 -1.63
CA GLU A 207 -23.58 -38.37 -2.10
C GLU A 207 -22.67 -37.98 -3.29
N PRO A 208 -21.41 -38.46 -3.32
CA PRO A 208 -20.52 -38.30 -4.47
C PRO A 208 -20.71 -39.45 -5.48
N HIS A 209 -21.42 -39.21 -6.59
CA HIS A 209 -21.43 -40.14 -7.71
C HIS A 209 -20.09 -40.16 -8.48
N SER A 210 -19.79 -41.32 -9.07
CA SER A 210 -18.44 -41.68 -9.53
C SER A 210 -18.15 -41.32 -10.98
N SER A 211 -16.85 -41.18 -11.27
CA SER A 211 -16.30 -41.54 -12.58
C SER A 211 -14.96 -42.27 -12.36
N THR A 212 -14.58 -43.13 -13.32
CA THR A 212 -13.81 -44.34 -13.00
C THR A 212 -12.61 -44.52 -13.90
N ARG A 213 -11.41 -44.73 -13.33
CA ARG A 213 -10.51 -45.85 -13.71
C ARG A 213 -9.23 -45.97 -12.88
N GLU A 214 -8.94 -47.23 -12.51
CA GLU A 214 -7.63 -47.93 -12.48
C GLU A 214 -6.38 -47.20 -11.92
N ARG A 215 -5.53 -47.84 -11.08
CA ARG A 215 -5.12 -49.25 -11.14
C ARG A 215 -4.65 -49.78 -9.77
N ALA A 216 -4.96 -51.04 -9.44
CA ALA A 216 -4.75 -51.62 -8.11
C ALA A 216 -3.46 -52.46 -7.96
N ARG A 217 -2.98 -52.55 -6.70
CA ARG A 217 -2.18 -53.63 -6.06
C ARG A 217 -1.80 -53.18 -4.63
N HIS A 218 -1.71 -54.00 -3.58
CA HIS A 218 -2.37 -55.26 -3.20
C HIS A 218 -2.25 -55.37 -1.65
N ALA A 219 -3.13 -56.13 -1.00
CA ALA A 219 -3.07 -56.47 0.44
C ALA A 219 -2.80 -58.00 0.58
N PRO A 220 -3.04 -58.71 1.72
CA PRO A 220 -3.29 -58.31 3.12
C PRO A 220 -2.40 -59.13 4.12
N GLU A 221 -2.76 -59.17 5.42
CA GLU A 221 -2.89 -60.41 6.24
C GLU A 221 -3.69 -60.14 7.55
N PRO A 222 -4.32 -61.13 8.22
CA PRO A 222 -5.54 -60.88 9.02
C PRO A 222 -5.70 -61.57 10.42
N GLY A 223 -6.74 -61.17 11.16
CA GLY A 223 -7.35 -61.89 12.30
C GLY A 223 -8.51 -61.08 12.91
N MET A 224 -9.79 -61.41 12.65
CA MET A 224 -10.69 -62.32 13.43
C MET A 224 -11.23 -61.63 14.72
N SER A 225 -12.54 -61.58 15.05
CA SER A 225 -13.65 -62.55 14.82
C SER A 225 -15.06 -61.97 14.51
N SER A 226 -15.98 -62.89 14.18
CA SER A 226 -17.46 -62.89 14.04
C SER A 226 -18.28 -62.28 15.22
N ASN A 227 -19.61 -62.03 15.20
CA ASN A 227 -20.81 -62.36 14.35
C ASN A 227 -22.00 -61.39 14.72
N SER A 228 -23.24 -61.36 14.18
CA SER A 228 -23.89 -61.66 12.88
C SER A 228 -25.44 -61.43 12.94
N ASN A 229 -26.08 -61.01 11.84
CA ASN A 229 -27.55 -61.03 11.54
C ASN A 229 -28.50 -60.10 12.38
N VAL A 230 -29.65 -59.53 11.97
CA VAL A 230 -30.39 -59.19 10.71
C VAL A 230 -31.91 -59.39 10.95
N VAL A 231 -32.78 -58.40 10.64
CA VAL A 231 -34.22 -58.47 10.18
C VAL A 231 -34.95 -57.10 10.32
N HIS A 232 -35.84 -56.75 9.37
CA HIS A 232 -36.76 -55.58 9.29
C HIS A 232 -38.25 -56.08 9.46
N PRO A 233 -39.40 -55.38 9.16
CA PRO A 233 -39.66 -54.04 8.57
C PRO A 233 -40.91 -53.23 9.09
N ASN A 234 -41.22 -52.08 8.46
CA ASN A 234 -42.58 -51.47 8.21
C ASN A 234 -43.44 -50.92 9.41
N LEU A 235 -44.42 -50.00 9.26
CA LEU A 235 -44.83 -48.99 8.22
C LEU A 235 -45.83 -47.94 8.80
N ASP A 236 -45.99 -46.81 8.10
CA ASP A 236 -47.23 -46.00 7.87
C ASP A 236 -47.98 -45.07 8.89
N ILE A 237 -48.19 -43.82 8.44
CA ILE A 237 -49.44 -43.00 8.37
C ILE A 237 -50.00 -42.21 9.60
N SER A 238 -49.69 -40.89 9.60
CA SER A 238 -50.62 -39.71 9.67
C SER A 238 -51.42 -39.42 11.01
N PRO A 239 -52.32 -38.40 11.12
CA PRO A 239 -52.01 -37.23 11.98
C PRO A 239 -53.17 -36.65 12.87
N LEU A 240 -52.91 -35.46 13.45
CA LEU A 240 -53.84 -34.35 13.82
C LEU A 240 -54.31 -34.16 15.30
N ALA A 241 -54.25 -32.87 15.72
CA ALA A 241 -55.12 -32.13 16.66
C ALA A 241 -54.89 -32.15 18.22
N PRO A 242 -55.30 -31.08 18.96
CA PRO A 242 -55.06 -30.81 20.42
C PRO A 242 -56.39 -30.94 21.24
N PRO A 243 -56.64 -30.38 22.48
CA PRO A 243 -55.86 -29.45 23.35
C PRO A 243 -55.94 -29.66 24.90
N GLU A 244 -55.55 -28.61 25.65
CA GLU A 244 -56.15 -28.07 26.92
C GLU A 244 -55.60 -28.36 28.35
N SER A 245 -55.28 -27.23 29.02
CA SER A 245 -55.61 -26.79 30.41
C SER A 245 -54.78 -27.13 31.68
N ASP A 246 -54.39 -26.02 32.36
CA ASP A 246 -54.48 -25.67 33.79
C ASP A 246 -53.65 -26.27 34.97
N ALA A 247 -53.07 -25.31 35.74
CA ALA A 247 -53.00 -25.22 37.22
C ALA A 247 -52.11 -26.21 38.04
N SER A 248 -51.57 -25.87 39.23
CA SER A 248 -51.31 -24.59 39.94
C SER A 248 -50.49 -24.84 41.25
N ARG A 249 -50.02 -23.75 41.92
CA ARG A 249 -49.41 -23.67 43.29
C ARG A 249 -47.98 -24.26 43.42
N ALA A 250 -46.95 -23.65 44.03
CA ALA A 250 -46.73 -22.58 45.04
C ALA A 250 -46.69 -23.03 46.53
N VAL A 251 -45.67 -22.56 47.29
CA VAL A 251 -45.65 -22.09 48.71
C VAL A 251 -44.22 -22.05 49.31
N ASN A 252 -43.81 -20.87 49.82
CA ASN A 252 -42.92 -20.48 50.96
C ASN A 252 -41.61 -21.25 51.28
N SER A 253 -40.44 -20.62 51.49
CA SER A 253 -39.95 -19.74 52.61
C SER A 253 -39.56 -20.53 53.90
N ASN A 254 -38.59 -20.14 54.75
CA ASN A 254 -38.03 -18.82 55.11
C ASN A 254 -36.59 -18.89 55.76
N ASP A 255 -36.09 -17.76 56.31
CA ASP A 255 -35.13 -17.60 57.44
C ASP A 255 -33.56 -17.69 57.30
N THR A 256 -32.96 -16.51 57.10
CA THR A 256 -31.88 -15.79 57.86
C THR A 256 -30.53 -16.39 58.38
N GLU A 257 -29.50 -15.51 58.21
CA GLU A 257 -28.32 -15.22 59.07
C GLU A 257 -27.00 -16.03 59.04
N ALA A 258 -26.09 -15.55 58.16
CA ALA A 258 -24.75 -14.99 58.47
C ALA A 258 -23.59 -15.87 59.01
N GLY A 259 -22.57 -16.07 58.15
CA GLY A 259 -21.15 -16.04 58.55
C GLY A 259 -20.20 -17.10 57.93
N GLY A 260 -19.09 -16.66 57.33
CA GLY A 260 -17.86 -17.48 57.20
C GLY A 260 -17.51 -18.11 55.84
N GLU A 261 -16.55 -17.50 55.16
CA GLU A 261 -15.42 -18.10 54.39
C GLU A 261 -15.53 -19.44 53.60
N THR A 262 -15.44 -19.30 52.26
CA THR A 262 -14.56 -20.06 51.33
C THR A 262 -14.90 -21.49 50.85
N LEU A 263 -14.38 -21.78 49.64
CA LEU A 263 -14.35 -23.05 48.87
C LEU A 263 -15.73 -23.48 48.29
N ILE A 264 -15.94 -23.93 47.04
CA ILE A 264 -15.20 -24.41 45.83
C ILE A 264 -15.72 -25.80 45.44
N ASP A 265 -15.76 -26.06 44.12
CA ASP A 265 -16.15 -27.29 43.39
C ASP A 265 -17.67 -27.56 43.33
N GLU A 266 -18.26 -27.71 42.12
CA GLU A 266 -18.25 -28.88 41.22
C GLU A 266 -18.93 -30.11 41.87
N THR A 267 -19.92 -30.80 41.28
CA THR A 267 -20.05 -31.28 39.88
C THR A 267 -21.50 -31.66 39.52
N SER A 268 -21.82 -31.79 38.22
CA SER A 268 -22.73 -32.82 37.63
C SER A 268 -24.25 -32.83 38.00
N SER A 269 -25.19 -33.21 37.13
CA SER A 269 -25.11 -33.74 35.75
C SER A 269 -26.49 -33.83 35.07
N LEU A 270 -26.48 -34.02 33.74
CA LEU A 270 -27.51 -34.67 32.89
C LEU A 270 -28.87 -33.95 32.65
N MET A 271 -28.96 -33.46 31.41
CA MET A 271 -30.16 -33.13 30.59
C MET A 271 -31.03 -34.38 30.31
N PRO A 272 -32.24 -34.31 29.70
CA PRO A 272 -32.82 -33.19 28.91
C PRO A 272 -34.32 -32.91 29.26
N ASP A 273 -35.21 -32.22 28.51
CA ASP A 273 -35.18 -31.52 27.20
C ASP A 273 -36.34 -30.46 27.11
N VAL A 274 -36.53 -29.85 25.93
CA VAL A 274 -37.68 -29.04 25.44
C VAL A 274 -37.92 -27.63 26.02
N VAL A 275 -37.30 -26.65 25.35
CA VAL A 275 -37.85 -25.35 24.90
C VAL A 275 -38.99 -24.68 25.69
N THR A 276 -38.63 -23.59 26.39
CA THR A 276 -39.25 -22.25 26.23
C THR A 276 -38.19 -21.17 26.43
N ALA A 277 -38.40 -19.99 25.87
CA ALA A 277 -37.58 -18.81 26.16
C ALA A 277 -38.18 -18.04 27.35
N ASP A 278 -37.33 -17.50 28.24
CA ASP A 278 -37.35 -16.05 28.52
C ASP A 278 -36.17 -15.54 29.38
N ILE A 279 -35.62 -14.40 28.91
CA ILE A 279 -35.16 -13.23 29.68
C ILE A 279 -34.00 -13.38 30.73
N VAL A 280 -32.87 -12.79 30.33
CA VAL A 280 -31.79 -12.16 31.15
C VAL A 280 -30.79 -13.07 31.89
N GLY A 281 -29.58 -13.15 31.30
CA GLY A 281 -28.37 -13.77 31.89
C GLY A 281 -27.12 -13.44 31.06
N GLY A 282 -26.82 -12.16 30.88
CA GLY A 282 -25.85 -11.68 29.87
C GLY A 282 -24.42 -12.21 30.03
N SER A 283 -24.00 -13.09 29.12
CA SER A 283 -22.67 -13.72 29.09
C SER A 283 -21.96 -13.53 27.75
N SER A 284 -21.06 -12.53 27.70
CA SER A 284 -19.73 -12.46 27.05
C SER A 284 -19.35 -13.17 25.72
N VAL A 285 -20.23 -13.88 25.01
CA VAL A 285 -19.85 -14.81 23.92
C VAL A 285 -19.48 -14.12 22.58
N ASP A 286 -19.97 -12.90 22.31
CA ASP A 286 -19.99 -12.34 20.95
C ASP A 286 -18.83 -11.35 20.61
N GLN A 287 -17.64 -11.50 21.21
CA GLN A 287 -16.56 -10.49 21.10
C GLN A 287 -15.33 -10.81 20.22
N ASP A 288 -14.92 -12.06 19.97
CA ASP A 288 -13.69 -12.32 19.17
C ASP A 288 -13.96 -12.40 17.65
N MET A 289 -14.08 -11.23 17.02
CA MET A 289 -14.27 -11.13 15.57
C MET A 289 -13.07 -11.65 14.75
N SER A 290 -11.86 -11.65 15.33
CA SER A 290 -10.62 -11.97 14.61
C SER A 290 -10.40 -13.46 14.33
N TYR A 291 -11.22 -14.33 14.94
CA TYR A 291 -11.30 -15.75 14.56
C TYR A 291 -12.19 -15.99 13.32
N ARG A 292 -13.01 -15.00 12.94
CA ARG A 292 -13.84 -14.98 11.72
C ARG A 292 -13.12 -14.30 10.53
N VAL A 293 -12.07 -13.52 10.78
CA VAL A 293 -11.22 -12.89 9.75
C VAL A 293 -10.07 -13.84 9.36
N ASP A 294 -9.83 -14.02 8.05
CA ASP A 294 -8.68 -14.76 7.54
C ASP A 294 -8.22 -14.19 6.18
N ILE A 295 -7.32 -13.19 6.24
CA ILE A 295 -6.74 -12.51 5.07
C ILE A 295 -5.28 -12.96 4.96
N ARG A 296 -4.89 -13.60 3.85
CA ARG A 296 -3.57 -14.21 3.66
C ARG A 296 -3.03 -14.08 2.23
N GLY A 297 -1.71 -14.25 2.09
CA GLY A 297 -1.02 -14.32 0.80
C GLY A 297 -1.31 -13.11 -0.09
N VAL A 298 -1.62 -13.33 -1.38
CA VAL A 298 -1.87 -12.24 -2.33
C VAL A 298 -3.06 -11.35 -1.93
N LYS A 299 -4.04 -11.86 -1.17
CA LYS A 299 -5.16 -11.04 -0.66
C LYS A 299 -4.69 -9.97 0.34
N LEU A 300 -3.60 -10.24 1.07
CA LEU A 300 -2.99 -9.29 2.00
C LEU A 300 -2.46 -8.06 1.28
N LEU A 301 -1.75 -8.26 0.16
CA LEU A 301 -1.17 -7.19 -0.67
C LEU A 301 -2.22 -6.29 -1.37
N LEU A 302 -3.49 -6.68 -1.33
CA LEU A 302 -4.64 -5.94 -1.87
C LEU A 302 -5.42 -5.16 -0.79
N SER A 303 -5.08 -5.29 0.49
CA SER A 303 -5.63 -4.47 1.58
C SER A 303 -4.89 -3.12 1.65
N LEU A 304 -5.64 -2.04 1.88
CA LEU A 304 -5.08 -0.71 2.12
C LEU A 304 -4.33 -0.65 3.46
N ASP A 305 -4.83 -1.39 4.45
CA ASP A 305 -4.36 -1.48 5.83
C ASP A 305 -3.03 -2.21 5.91
N PHE A 306 -2.81 -3.19 5.03
CA PHE A 306 -1.50 -3.77 4.81
C PHE A 306 -0.51 -2.66 4.43
N TRP A 307 -0.82 -1.82 3.45
CA TRP A 307 0.07 -0.74 3.02
C TRP A 307 0.23 0.39 4.07
N GLN A 308 -0.81 0.70 4.84
CA GLN A 308 -0.73 1.64 5.97
C GLN A 308 0.22 1.13 7.07
N LEU A 309 0.00 -0.11 7.55
CA LEU A 309 0.84 -0.74 8.56
C LEU A 309 2.26 -0.99 8.05
N PHE A 310 2.42 -1.43 6.81
CA PHE A 310 3.73 -1.61 6.16
C PHE A 310 4.50 -0.29 6.07
N SER A 311 3.83 0.83 5.76
CA SER A 311 4.46 2.15 5.71
C SER A 311 4.90 2.65 7.09
N ILE A 312 4.08 2.45 8.13
CA ILE A 312 4.44 2.80 9.52
C ILE A 312 5.62 1.92 9.99
N MET A 313 5.57 0.61 9.72
CA MET A 313 6.68 -0.31 10.01
C MET A 313 7.96 0.10 9.27
N ALA A 314 7.88 0.42 7.98
CA ALA A 314 9.02 0.85 7.18
C ALA A 314 9.67 2.11 7.77
N ILE A 315 8.90 3.14 8.09
CA ILE A 315 9.43 4.39 8.68
C ILE A 315 10.11 4.12 10.03
N LEU A 316 9.40 3.46 10.96
CA LEU A 316 9.86 3.33 12.35
C LEU A 316 10.95 2.28 12.53
N ALA A 317 10.80 1.11 11.90
CA ALA A 317 11.86 0.10 11.92
C ALA A 317 13.06 0.52 11.06
N GLY A 318 12.85 1.30 10.00
CA GLY A 318 13.94 1.87 9.20
C GLY A 318 14.77 2.86 9.99
N THR A 319 14.13 3.80 10.69
CA THR A 319 14.83 4.74 11.59
C THR A 319 15.52 4.01 12.74
N GLY A 320 14.85 3.05 13.37
CA GLY A 320 15.44 2.24 14.43
C GLY A 320 16.63 1.41 13.96
N LEU A 321 16.55 0.79 12.77
CA LEU A 321 17.68 0.13 12.15
C LEU A 321 18.80 1.13 11.83
N MET A 322 18.53 2.34 11.35
CA MET A 322 19.58 3.33 11.13
C MET A 322 20.39 3.61 12.41
N THR A 323 19.77 3.68 13.59
CA THR A 323 20.51 3.85 14.86
C THR A 323 21.15 2.56 15.37
N ILE A 324 20.48 1.41 15.22
CA ILE A 324 20.86 0.13 15.84
C ILE A 324 21.85 -0.68 15.00
N ASN A 325 21.78 -0.59 13.68
CA ASN A 325 22.23 -1.67 12.82
C ASN A 325 23.76 -1.83 12.82
N THR A 326 24.17 -3.04 13.19
CA THR A 326 25.49 -3.59 12.90
C THR A 326 25.45 -4.20 11.50
N ASP A 327 25.56 -3.38 10.45
CA ASP A 327 26.14 -3.89 9.21
C ASP A 327 27.60 -4.26 9.53
N ASN A 328 27.95 -5.50 9.23
CA ASN A 328 28.96 -6.22 10.00
C ASN A 328 30.38 -5.64 9.87
N MET A 329 31.24 -5.93 10.86
CA MET A 329 32.56 -5.37 11.19
C MET A 329 32.70 -3.83 11.27
N LEU A 330 31.84 -3.05 10.64
CA LEU A 330 31.61 -1.68 11.09
C LEU A 330 31.01 -1.72 12.52
N PRO A 331 31.33 -0.74 13.37
CA PRO A 331 30.53 -0.50 14.56
C PRO A 331 29.07 -0.26 14.17
N SER A 332 28.13 -0.59 15.05
CA SER A 332 26.75 -0.07 14.94
C SER A 332 26.80 1.45 14.75
N ASN A 333 25.87 2.04 14.01
CA ASN A 333 25.89 3.49 13.77
C ASN A 333 25.92 4.33 15.07
N ILE A 334 25.19 3.93 16.12
CA ILE A 334 25.32 4.55 17.46
C ILE A 334 26.72 4.43 18.11
N GLY A 335 27.53 3.48 17.64
CA GLY A 335 28.94 3.29 18.01
C GLY A 335 29.90 4.12 17.14
N ASN A 336 29.55 4.41 15.88
CA ASN A 336 30.22 5.41 15.07
C ASN A 336 29.95 6.82 15.64
N ASP A 337 28.70 7.11 16.01
CA ASP A 337 28.31 8.31 16.76
C ASP A 337 29.12 8.42 18.07
N ALA A 338 29.28 7.32 18.81
CA ALA A 338 30.07 7.28 20.04
C ALA A 338 31.56 7.53 19.79
N ASN A 339 32.15 6.95 18.75
CA ASN A 339 33.57 7.17 18.42
C ASN A 339 33.82 8.63 18.02
N ALA A 340 32.98 9.20 17.14
CA ALA A 340 33.10 10.60 16.73
C ALA A 340 32.98 11.56 17.92
N LEU A 341 32.01 11.34 18.82
CA LEU A 341 31.86 12.16 20.03
C LEU A 341 32.98 11.97 21.05
N TRP A 342 33.57 10.77 21.19
CA TRP A 342 34.68 10.55 22.12
C TRP A 342 36.01 11.10 21.59
N LYS A 343 36.37 10.86 20.31
CA LYS A 343 37.58 11.44 19.71
C LYS A 343 37.53 12.97 19.71
N HIS A 344 36.39 13.57 19.36
CA HIS A 344 36.20 15.04 19.42
C HIS A 344 36.21 15.62 20.86
N TYR A 345 36.02 14.80 21.90
CA TYR A 345 35.98 15.26 23.29
C TYR A 345 37.34 15.12 24.00
N ASP A 346 38.15 14.13 23.63
CA ASP A 346 39.46 13.85 24.23
C ASP A 346 40.37 13.12 23.22
N ASP A 347 41.36 13.84 22.67
CA ASP A 347 42.34 13.31 21.70
C ASP A 347 43.24 12.19 22.28
N SER A 348 43.23 11.94 23.60
CA SER A 348 44.08 10.96 24.27
C SER A 348 43.44 9.58 24.47
N VAL A 349 42.24 9.36 23.93
CA VAL A 349 41.46 8.13 24.11
C VAL A 349 42.00 6.96 23.28
N ASP A 350 42.33 5.86 23.96
CA ASP A 350 42.76 4.59 23.36
C ASP A 350 41.59 3.83 22.67
N GLU A 351 41.88 3.11 21.58
CA GLU A 351 40.89 2.32 20.84
C GLU A 351 40.26 1.22 21.70
N ALA A 352 41.00 0.67 22.68
CA ALA A 352 40.45 -0.28 23.64
C ALA A 352 39.34 0.35 24.52
N PHE A 353 39.44 1.65 24.83
CA PHE A 353 38.40 2.40 25.54
C PHE A 353 37.17 2.63 24.63
N LEU A 354 37.37 3.00 23.36
CA LEU A 354 36.29 3.20 22.39
C LEU A 354 35.47 1.92 22.18
N VAL A 355 36.14 0.79 21.90
CA VAL A 355 35.49 -0.52 21.74
C VAL A 355 34.69 -0.89 22.99
N SER A 356 35.19 -0.61 24.20
CA SER A 356 34.45 -0.89 25.44
C SER A 356 33.16 -0.06 25.55
N HIS A 357 33.18 1.22 25.14
CA HIS A 357 32.00 2.09 25.19
C HIS A 357 30.96 1.73 24.12
N GLN A 358 31.37 1.33 22.91
CA GLN A 358 30.44 0.80 21.91
C GLN A 358 29.61 -0.37 22.45
N GLN A 359 30.25 -1.32 23.15
CA GLN A 359 29.56 -2.48 23.75
C GLN A 359 28.58 -2.08 24.87
N ILE A 360 28.83 -0.97 25.58
CA ILE A 360 27.86 -0.40 26.54
C ILE A 360 26.61 0.10 25.79
N HIS A 361 26.76 0.83 24.68
CA HIS A 361 25.62 1.31 23.88
C HIS A 361 24.78 0.15 23.29
N VAL A 362 25.42 -0.91 22.78
CA VAL A 362 24.75 -2.13 22.32
C VAL A 362 24.00 -2.84 23.47
N SER A 363 24.59 -2.89 24.67
CA SER A 363 23.95 -3.48 25.85
C SER A 363 22.72 -2.69 26.31
N ILE A 364 22.82 -1.35 26.35
CA ILE A 364 21.70 -0.44 26.67
C ILE A 364 20.56 -0.64 25.66
N LEU A 365 20.87 -0.71 24.35
CA LEU A 365 19.90 -0.97 23.31
C LEU A 365 19.13 -2.28 23.55
N SER A 366 19.81 -3.39 23.88
CA SER A 366 19.15 -4.68 24.14
C SER A 366 18.22 -4.62 25.36
N VAL A 367 18.66 -4.00 26.46
CA VAL A 367 17.86 -3.88 27.71
C VAL A 367 16.62 -3.01 27.50
N PHE A 368 16.75 -1.82 26.89
CA PHE A 368 15.60 -0.95 26.66
C PHE A 368 14.64 -1.53 25.59
N ASN A 369 15.14 -2.29 24.62
CA ASN A 369 14.33 -3.03 23.65
C ASN A 369 13.52 -4.16 24.32
N PHE A 370 14.13 -4.94 25.22
CA PHE A 370 13.41 -5.90 26.08
C PHE A 370 12.27 -5.22 26.87
N VAL A 371 12.57 -4.10 27.55
CA VAL A 371 11.56 -3.33 28.31
C VAL A 371 10.45 -2.80 27.41
N GLY A 372 10.79 -2.20 26.26
CA GLY A 372 9.82 -1.66 25.29
C GLY A 372 8.88 -2.72 24.73
N ARG A 373 9.35 -3.95 24.50
CA ARG A 373 8.52 -5.07 24.04
C ARG A 373 7.49 -5.49 25.09
N LEU A 374 7.88 -5.56 26.36
CA LEU A 374 6.95 -5.87 27.46
C LEU A 374 5.94 -4.74 27.69
N LEU A 375 6.39 -3.48 27.74
CA LEU A 375 5.52 -2.32 27.96
C LEU A 375 4.47 -2.15 26.86
N SER A 376 4.86 -2.30 25.59
CA SER A 376 3.94 -2.20 24.45
C SER A 376 2.96 -3.37 24.38
N GLY A 377 3.41 -4.60 24.64
CA GLY A 377 2.54 -5.78 24.67
C GLY A 377 1.46 -5.68 25.74
N ILE A 378 1.89 -5.56 27.01
CA ILE A 378 1.00 -5.46 28.17
C ILE A 378 0.13 -4.20 28.07
N GLY A 379 0.74 -3.07 27.72
CA GLY A 379 0.05 -1.80 27.53
C GLY A 379 -1.04 -1.85 26.45
N SER A 380 -0.83 -2.60 25.36
CA SER A 380 -1.83 -2.75 24.30
C SER A 380 -3.06 -3.57 24.72
N ASP A 381 -2.91 -4.60 25.56
CA ASP A 381 -4.05 -5.33 26.12
C ASP A 381 -4.80 -4.48 27.16
N TYR A 382 -4.07 -3.73 28.01
CA TYR A 382 -4.67 -2.77 28.95
C TYR A 382 -5.46 -1.67 28.24
N LEU A 383 -4.90 -1.11 27.16
CA LEU A 383 -5.52 -0.07 26.34
C LEU A 383 -6.83 -0.55 25.70
N VAL A 384 -6.85 -1.77 25.14
CA VAL A 384 -8.06 -2.36 24.54
C VAL A 384 -9.11 -2.67 25.61
N LYS A 385 -8.73 -3.26 26.75
CA LYS A 385 -9.69 -3.74 27.76
C LYS A 385 -10.20 -2.64 28.69
N THR A 386 -9.29 -1.86 29.26
CA THR A 386 -9.61 -0.87 30.30
C THR A 386 -9.95 0.49 29.71
N LEU A 387 -9.23 0.93 28.68
CA LEU A 387 -9.43 2.23 28.04
C LEU A 387 -10.28 2.19 26.76
N ARG A 388 -10.70 0.99 26.32
CA ARG A 388 -11.51 0.74 25.10
C ARG A 388 -10.95 1.42 23.84
N ALA A 389 -9.63 1.50 23.72
CA ALA A 389 -8.93 2.23 22.66
C ALA A 389 -8.08 1.32 21.76
N SER A 390 -7.94 1.72 20.49
CA SER A 390 -7.23 0.97 19.45
C SER A 390 -5.74 0.78 19.77
N ARG A 391 -5.21 -0.44 19.59
CA ARG A 391 -3.77 -0.77 19.77
C ARG A 391 -2.82 0.14 18.97
N ILE A 392 -3.30 0.82 17.93
CA ILE A 392 -2.54 1.76 17.10
C ILE A 392 -2.00 2.95 17.93
N TRP A 393 -2.61 3.31 19.06
CA TRP A 393 -2.00 4.29 19.99
C TRP A 393 -0.62 3.86 20.51
N CYS A 394 -0.35 2.56 20.63
CA CYS A 394 0.99 2.08 20.98
C CYS A 394 2.00 2.39 19.88
N LEU A 395 1.58 2.40 18.61
CA LEU A 395 2.43 2.87 17.50
C LEU A 395 2.64 4.39 17.55
N ALA A 396 1.63 5.17 17.98
CA ALA A 396 1.78 6.62 18.18
C ALA A 396 2.79 6.94 19.31
N VAL A 397 2.78 6.16 20.40
CA VAL A 397 3.81 6.23 21.45
C VAL A 397 5.19 5.85 20.88
N ALA A 398 5.30 4.77 20.11
CA ALA A 398 6.56 4.38 19.46
C ALA A 398 7.11 5.48 18.54
N CYS A 399 6.24 6.12 17.73
CA CYS A 399 6.60 7.28 16.89
C CYS A 399 7.18 8.43 17.72
N LEU A 400 6.53 8.76 18.85
CA LEU A 400 6.92 9.89 19.71
C LEU A 400 8.25 9.61 20.44
N VAL A 401 8.48 8.39 20.93
CA VAL A 401 9.76 8.02 21.56
C VAL A 401 10.89 7.97 20.51
N PHE A 402 10.62 7.49 19.29
CA PHE A 402 11.58 7.59 18.18
C PHE A 402 11.92 9.04 17.84
N LEU A 403 10.91 9.90 17.65
CA LEU A 403 11.09 11.31 17.34
C LEU A 403 11.92 12.02 18.42
N LEU A 404 11.65 11.75 19.69
CA LEU A 404 12.45 12.24 20.81
C LEU A 404 13.91 11.75 20.73
N ALA A 405 14.14 10.47 20.44
CA ALA A 405 15.49 9.91 20.29
C ALA A 405 16.28 10.59 19.17
N GLN A 406 15.67 10.82 18.00
CA GLN A 406 16.32 11.52 16.88
C GLN A 406 16.57 13.01 17.20
N ILE A 407 15.65 13.68 17.90
CA ILE A 407 15.85 15.07 18.38
C ILE A 407 17.00 15.15 19.39
N CYS A 408 17.12 14.19 20.30
CA CYS A 408 18.26 14.11 21.21
C CYS A 408 19.60 13.93 20.45
N ALA A 409 19.64 13.07 19.42
CA ALA A 409 20.84 12.89 18.60
C ALA A 409 21.26 14.16 17.83
N LEU A 410 20.31 15.04 17.47
CA LEU A 410 20.56 16.32 16.82
C LEU A 410 21.15 17.42 17.73
N GLN A 411 21.20 17.17 19.05
CA GLN A 411 21.57 18.15 20.10
C GLN A 411 22.61 17.65 21.11
N ILE A 412 22.99 16.37 21.08
CA ILE A 412 23.96 15.80 22.02
C ILE A 412 25.37 15.87 21.45
N GLU A 413 26.13 16.84 21.96
CA GLU A 413 27.56 17.05 21.68
C GLU A 413 28.48 16.39 22.74
N LEU A 414 27.90 15.91 23.85
CA LEU A 414 28.65 15.32 24.97
C LEU A 414 28.51 13.80 24.96
N PRO A 415 29.60 13.01 24.81
CA PRO A 415 29.53 11.55 24.63
C PRO A 415 28.81 10.85 25.78
N HIS A 416 29.01 11.31 27.03
CA HIS A 416 28.33 10.74 28.21
C HIS A 416 26.79 10.89 28.20
N LYS A 417 26.20 11.70 27.30
CA LYS A 417 24.75 11.83 27.14
C LYS A 417 24.19 10.94 26.01
N LEU A 418 25.03 10.37 25.15
CA LEU A 418 24.60 9.53 24.02
C LEU A 418 23.80 8.29 24.48
N VAL A 419 24.00 7.85 25.73
CA VAL A 419 23.19 6.80 26.38
C VAL A 419 21.68 7.09 26.39
N PHE A 420 21.26 8.36 26.36
CA PHE A 420 19.84 8.72 26.19
C PHE A 420 19.31 8.37 24.79
N VAL A 421 20.11 8.61 23.74
CA VAL A 421 19.76 8.22 22.36
C VAL A 421 19.67 6.70 22.26
N SER A 422 20.63 5.97 22.83
CA SER A 422 20.60 4.51 22.88
C SER A 422 19.37 3.98 23.64
N GLY A 423 19.10 4.50 24.85
CA GLY A 423 17.98 4.08 25.67
C GLY A 423 16.62 4.34 24.99
N LEU A 424 16.41 5.54 24.44
CA LEU A 424 15.17 5.90 23.76
C LEU A 424 14.97 5.14 22.44
N SER A 425 16.01 4.99 21.62
CA SER A 425 15.93 4.22 20.37
C SER A 425 15.67 2.73 20.61
N GLY A 426 16.32 2.15 21.63
CA GLY A 426 16.06 0.78 22.08
C GLY A 426 14.62 0.63 22.56
N LEU A 427 14.15 1.56 23.40
CA LEU A 427 12.78 1.58 23.92
C LEU A 427 11.75 1.66 22.80
N ALA A 428 11.93 2.57 21.84
CA ALA A 428 11.00 2.79 20.74
C ALA A 428 10.96 1.61 19.76
N TYR A 429 12.11 1.02 19.42
CA TYR A 429 12.18 -0.19 18.59
C TYR A 429 11.59 -1.41 19.29
N GLY A 430 11.76 -1.51 20.61
CA GLY A 430 11.06 -2.48 21.43
C GLY A 430 9.54 -2.26 21.43
N PHE A 431 9.10 -1.00 21.57
CA PHE A 431 7.69 -0.62 21.59
C PHE A 431 6.99 -0.92 20.26
N LEU A 432 7.68 -0.68 19.15
CA LEU A 432 7.25 -1.04 17.80
C LEU A 432 7.04 -2.56 17.69
N PHE A 433 8.10 -3.35 17.91
CA PHE A 433 8.06 -4.79 17.66
C PHE A 433 7.27 -5.61 18.69
N GLY A 434 7.01 -5.07 19.89
CA GLY A 434 6.20 -5.75 20.91
C GLY A 434 4.70 -5.78 20.60
N VAL A 435 4.14 -4.67 20.09
CA VAL A 435 2.70 -4.58 19.77
C VAL A 435 2.35 -5.07 18.36
N PHE A 436 3.26 -4.92 17.39
CA PHE A 436 2.94 -5.11 15.98
C PHE A 436 2.37 -6.49 15.60
N PRO A 437 2.91 -7.63 16.11
CA PRO A 437 2.34 -8.95 15.81
C PRO A 437 0.89 -9.11 16.29
N SER A 438 0.52 -8.45 17.39
CA SER A 438 -0.87 -8.45 17.87
C SER A 438 -1.79 -7.58 17.01
N ILE A 439 -1.31 -6.45 16.48
CA ILE A 439 -2.06 -5.65 15.49
C ILE A 439 -2.28 -6.49 14.22
N VAL A 440 -1.24 -7.15 13.69
CA VAL A 440 -1.33 -8.02 12.51
C VAL A 440 -2.34 -9.17 12.72
N ALA A 441 -2.36 -9.79 13.90
CA ALA A 441 -3.33 -10.83 14.26
C ALA A 441 -4.78 -10.32 14.38
N GLU A 442 -4.97 -9.05 14.74
CA GLU A 442 -6.27 -8.40 14.91
C GLU A 442 -6.83 -7.89 13.56
N THR A 443 -5.98 -7.28 12.72
CA THR A 443 -6.35 -6.74 11.40
C THR A 443 -6.56 -7.81 10.33
N PHE A 444 -5.71 -8.85 10.28
CA PHE A 444 -5.70 -9.82 9.17
C PHE A 444 -6.11 -11.24 9.57
N GLY A 445 -6.31 -11.50 10.87
CA GLY A 445 -6.73 -12.79 11.41
C GLY A 445 -5.59 -13.62 11.99
N ILE A 446 -5.91 -14.39 13.04
CA ILE A 446 -4.94 -15.16 13.83
C ILE A 446 -4.40 -16.41 13.11
N ARG A 447 -5.20 -17.01 12.22
CA ARG A 447 -4.89 -18.30 11.58
C ARG A 447 -3.64 -18.22 10.69
N GLY A 448 -3.47 -17.09 10.00
CA GLY A 448 -2.36 -16.78 9.08
C GLY A 448 -1.31 -15.83 9.63
N LEU A 449 -1.21 -15.69 10.97
CA LEU A 449 -0.33 -14.70 11.61
C LEU A 449 1.12 -14.82 11.14
N SER A 450 1.65 -16.03 10.96
CA SER A 450 3.07 -16.22 10.66
C SER A 450 3.41 -15.80 9.24
N GLN A 451 2.56 -16.14 8.25
CA GLN A 451 2.69 -15.67 6.88
C GLN A 451 2.55 -14.14 6.79
N ASN A 452 1.53 -13.58 7.44
CA ASN A 452 1.25 -12.14 7.42
C ASN A 452 2.36 -11.32 8.11
N TRP A 453 2.92 -11.86 9.20
CA TRP A 453 4.11 -11.32 9.85
C TRP A 453 5.34 -11.37 8.93
N GLY A 454 5.52 -12.47 8.19
CA GLY A 454 6.59 -12.61 7.18
C GLY A 454 6.52 -11.57 6.04
N PHE A 455 5.32 -11.10 5.67
CA PHE A 455 5.18 -9.96 4.75
C PHE A 455 5.50 -8.61 5.42
N MET A 456 5.10 -8.41 6.68
CA MET A 456 5.39 -7.19 7.44
C MET A 456 6.88 -7.00 7.72
N THR A 457 7.64 -8.07 7.97
CA THR A 457 9.09 -8.01 8.22
C THR A 457 9.93 -7.74 6.98
N LEU A 458 9.34 -7.63 5.78
CA LEU A 458 10.03 -7.08 4.60
C LEU A 458 10.14 -5.55 4.63
N ALA A 459 9.24 -4.84 5.32
CA ALA A 459 9.29 -3.38 5.40
C ALA A 459 10.60 -2.85 6.03
N PRO A 460 11.07 -3.39 7.18
CA PRO A 460 12.38 -3.05 7.76
C PRO A 460 13.56 -3.39 6.83
N VAL A 461 13.48 -4.46 6.04
CA VAL A 461 14.55 -4.83 5.09
C VAL A 461 14.69 -3.77 4.00
N ALA A 462 13.57 -3.29 3.45
CA ALA A 462 13.59 -2.25 2.42
C ALA A 462 14.05 -0.89 2.99
N SER A 463 13.48 -0.43 4.11
CA SER A 463 13.75 0.90 4.65
C SER A 463 15.06 1.00 5.43
N GLY A 464 15.45 -0.04 6.17
CA GLY A 464 16.71 -0.09 6.91
C GLY A 464 17.90 0.09 5.98
N ASN A 465 17.94 -0.62 4.84
CA ASN A 465 18.97 -0.45 3.83
C ASN A 465 19.01 0.99 3.27
N VAL A 466 17.86 1.61 3.03
CA VAL A 466 17.79 3.00 2.53
C VAL A 466 18.36 4.00 3.55
N PHE A 467 18.00 3.90 4.83
CA PHE A 467 18.52 4.80 5.86
C PHE A 467 19.98 4.51 6.24
N ASN A 468 20.42 3.24 6.25
CA ASN A 468 21.82 2.87 6.46
C ASN A 468 22.72 3.44 5.35
N LEU A 469 22.33 3.30 4.08
CA LEU A 469 23.08 3.85 2.94
C LEU A 469 23.07 5.39 2.92
N LEU A 470 22.05 6.02 3.50
CA LEU A 470 22.01 7.47 3.72
C LEU A 470 22.99 7.89 4.84
N TYR A 471 22.92 7.25 6.00
CA TYR A 471 23.83 7.49 7.13
C TYR A 471 25.28 7.28 6.71
N GLY A 472 25.60 6.15 6.07
CA GLY A 472 26.95 5.80 5.63
C GLY A 472 27.54 6.85 4.70
N ARG A 473 26.79 7.33 3.70
CA ARG A 473 27.25 8.42 2.81
C ARG A 473 27.44 9.76 3.52
N ILE A 474 26.65 10.03 4.54
CA ILE A 474 26.73 11.27 5.34
C ILE A 474 27.98 11.23 6.23
N TYR A 475 28.24 10.09 6.89
CA TYR A 475 29.43 9.88 7.70
C TYR A 475 30.70 9.85 6.84
N ASP A 476 30.69 9.10 5.72
CA ASP A 476 31.78 9.04 4.74
C ASP A 476 32.21 10.42 4.24
N HIS A 477 31.26 11.34 4.02
CA HIS A 477 31.53 12.70 3.52
C HIS A 477 32.33 13.57 4.50
N HIS A 478 32.25 13.29 5.80
CA HIS A 478 33.00 14.00 6.85
C HIS A 478 34.21 13.20 7.33
N SER A 479 34.36 11.94 6.88
CA SER A 479 35.45 11.07 7.29
C SER A 479 36.76 11.31 6.54
N VAL A 480 37.88 11.17 7.25
CA VAL A 480 39.23 11.11 6.69
C VAL A 480 39.65 9.64 6.57
N VAL A 481 40.42 9.29 5.54
CA VAL A 481 40.99 7.94 5.38
C VAL A 481 42.34 7.88 6.08
N GLU A 482 42.47 7.00 7.08
CA GLU A 482 43.69 6.80 7.84
C GLU A 482 44.72 5.95 7.08
N PRO A 483 46.02 5.96 7.46
CA PRO A 483 47.08 5.22 6.75
C PRO A 483 46.93 3.70 6.73
N ASP A 484 46.08 3.13 7.59
CA ASP A 484 45.72 1.71 7.62
C ASP A 484 44.54 1.35 6.69
N GLY A 485 43.89 2.35 6.10
CA GLY A 485 42.72 2.22 5.23
C GLY A 485 41.37 2.30 5.96
N THR A 486 41.34 2.58 7.26
CA THR A 486 40.10 2.86 8.00
C THR A 486 39.58 4.28 7.74
N ARG A 487 38.38 4.58 8.24
CA ARG A 487 37.74 5.89 8.15
C ARG A 487 37.32 6.39 9.52
N SER A 488 37.94 7.45 9.99
CA SER A 488 37.58 8.18 11.21
C SER A 488 36.91 9.51 10.85
N CYS A 489 36.11 10.05 11.77
CA CYS A 489 35.44 11.33 11.60
C CYS A 489 35.50 12.09 12.91
N ASP A 490 36.30 13.15 12.94
CA ASP A 490 36.63 13.89 14.16
C ASP A 490 35.82 15.20 14.27
N ASP A 491 34.89 15.45 13.33
CA ASP A 491 33.91 16.55 13.34
C ASP A 491 32.77 16.35 14.39
N GLY A 492 32.90 15.35 15.26
CA GLY A 492 31.98 15.07 16.36
C GLY A 492 30.52 14.88 15.90
N ILE A 493 29.62 15.74 16.38
CA ILE A 493 28.19 15.66 16.03
C ILE A 493 27.92 15.85 14.53
N ALA A 494 28.75 16.62 13.81
CA ALA A 494 28.48 16.96 12.41
C ALA A 494 28.60 15.73 11.48
N CYS A 495 29.43 14.75 11.83
CA CYS A 495 29.59 13.47 11.13
C CYS A 495 28.24 12.78 10.81
N TYR A 496 27.27 12.86 11.71
CA TYR A 496 25.98 12.14 11.60
C TYR A 496 24.74 13.05 11.64
N ARG A 497 24.87 14.34 11.97
CA ARG A 497 23.73 15.24 12.25
C ARG A 497 22.66 15.27 11.15
N SER A 498 23.06 15.31 9.88
CA SER A 498 22.11 15.37 8.76
C SER A 498 21.35 14.05 8.54
N ALA A 499 21.91 12.89 8.91
CA ALA A 499 21.21 11.61 8.85
C ALA A 499 20.04 11.59 9.85
N TYR A 500 20.32 11.98 11.09
CA TYR A 500 19.32 12.11 12.16
C TYR A 500 18.25 13.20 11.87
N ALA A 501 18.56 14.20 11.05
CA ALA A 501 17.57 15.20 10.61
C ALA A 501 16.55 14.60 9.62
N VAL A 502 17.00 13.73 8.71
CA VAL A 502 16.13 13.05 7.75
C VAL A 502 15.25 12.01 8.46
N THR A 503 15.80 11.20 9.37
CA THR A 503 14.99 10.24 10.14
C THR A 503 14.06 10.91 11.15
N SER A 504 14.45 12.02 11.78
CA SER A 504 13.54 12.84 12.60
C SER A 504 12.32 13.30 11.77
N THR A 505 12.56 13.78 10.54
CA THR A 505 11.50 14.16 9.60
C THR A 505 10.62 12.96 9.22
N ALA A 506 11.22 11.79 8.96
CA ALA A 506 10.49 10.56 8.68
C ALA A 506 9.61 10.11 9.86
N CYS A 507 10.11 10.17 11.10
CA CYS A 507 9.34 9.88 12.31
C CYS A 507 8.19 10.87 12.54
N GLY A 508 8.37 12.15 12.20
CA GLY A 508 7.30 13.14 12.18
C GLY A 508 6.18 12.77 11.21
N LEU A 509 6.52 12.34 9.99
CA LEU A 509 5.57 11.83 9.00
C LEU A 509 4.88 10.53 9.49
N GLY A 510 5.62 9.60 10.09
CA GLY A 510 5.06 8.38 10.68
C GLY A 510 4.07 8.66 11.82
N LEU A 511 4.36 9.64 12.68
CA LEU A 511 3.46 10.12 13.73
C LEU A 511 2.18 10.71 13.12
N PHE A 512 2.32 11.58 12.10
CA PHE A 512 1.17 12.18 11.40
C PHE A 512 0.26 11.11 10.77
N ILE A 513 0.81 10.15 10.03
CA ILE A 513 0.05 9.04 9.42
C ILE A 513 -0.68 8.23 10.51
N THR A 514 0.01 7.90 11.60
CA THR A 514 -0.56 7.13 12.71
C THR A 514 -1.71 7.87 13.41
N LEU A 515 -1.54 9.17 13.69
CA LEU A 515 -2.58 10.01 14.27
C LEU A 515 -3.76 10.25 13.31
N TYR A 516 -3.51 10.36 12.01
CA TYR A 516 -4.55 10.46 10.98
C TYR A 516 -5.43 9.20 10.95
N ILE A 517 -4.82 8.01 11.00
CA ILE A 517 -5.55 6.73 11.06
C ILE A 517 -6.40 6.65 12.33
N ILE A 518 -5.84 7.02 13.50
CA ILE A 518 -6.57 7.07 14.78
C ILE A 518 -7.74 8.06 14.71
N HIS A 519 -7.53 9.26 14.14
CA HIS A 519 -8.59 10.27 13.97
C HIS A 519 -9.70 9.76 13.05
N TYR A 520 -9.35 9.16 11.91
CA TYR A 520 -10.29 8.59 10.95
C TYR A 520 -11.12 7.46 11.57
N GLN A 521 -10.49 6.52 12.29
CA GLN A 521 -11.18 5.47 13.04
C GLN A 521 -12.17 6.07 14.07
N ARG A 522 -11.75 7.08 14.83
CA ARG A 522 -12.62 7.74 15.82
C ARG A 522 -13.77 8.51 15.17
N ALA A 523 -13.54 9.16 14.03
CA ALA A 523 -14.57 9.90 13.29
C ALA A 523 -15.64 8.97 12.70
N GLN A 524 -15.26 7.77 12.22
CA GLN A 524 -16.22 6.77 11.75
C GLN A 524 -17.03 6.15 12.89
N TYR A 525 -16.41 5.90 14.05
CA TYR A 525 -17.11 5.45 15.27
C TYR A 525 -18.14 6.47 15.76
N LEU A 526 -17.76 7.76 15.83
CA LEU A 526 -18.66 8.84 16.29
C LEU A 526 -19.86 9.10 15.35
N LYS A 527 -19.81 8.65 14.10
CA LYS A 527 -20.92 8.73 13.14
C LYS A 527 -21.93 7.57 13.29
N GLY A 528 -21.89 6.80 14.38
CA GLY A 528 -22.86 5.75 14.70
C GLY A 528 -22.83 4.50 13.80
N ASN A 529 -22.00 4.50 12.75
CA ASN A 529 -22.03 3.48 11.70
C ASN A 529 -21.40 2.12 12.08
N ILE A 530 -20.61 2.04 13.17
CA ILE A 530 -19.76 0.87 13.46
C ILE A 530 -19.53 0.70 14.99
N LEU A 531 -19.82 -0.49 15.53
CA LEU A 531 -19.43 -0.93 16.88
C LEU A 531 -17.90 -1.16 17.00
N PRO A 532 -17.31 -1.09 18.21
CA PRO A 532 -15.86 -1.20 18.38
C PRO A 532 -15.40 -2.64 18.07
N GLY A 533 -14.85 -2.84 16.87
CA GLY A 533 -14.39 -4.13 16.35
C GLY A 533 -14.69 -4.36 14.87
N GLN A 534 -15.72 -3.74 14.30
CA GLN A 534 -16.12 -3.95 12.88
C GLN A 534 -15.47 -2.98 11.87
N LEU A 535 -14.37 -2.32 12.24
CA LEU A 535 -13.83 -1.18 11.51
C LEU A 535 -12.90 -1.57 10.32
N LEU A 536 -13.36 -2.49 9.45
CA LEU A 536 -12.63 -2.81 8.21
C LEU A 536 -13.46 -3.41 7.04
N ARG A 537 -14.76 -3.13 6.94
CA ARG A 537 -15.57 -3.64 5.79
C ARG A 537 -16.29 -2.59 4.94
N ARG A 538 -16.61 -1.42 5.51
CA ARG A 538 -17.45 -0.39 4.84
C ARG A 538 -16.69 0.64 3.98
N GLY A 539 -15.38 0.45 3.76
CA GLY A 539 -14.58 1.30 2.85
C GLY A 539 -14.53 0.79 1.40
N ASN A 540 -14.67 -0.52 1.18
CA ASN A 540 -14.14 -1.20 -0.01
C ASN A 540 -15.07 -1.21 -1.25
N MET A 541 -16.27 -0.65 -1.17
CA MET A 541 -17.15 -0.51 -2.35
C MET A 541 -17.02 0.90 -2.93
N LEU A 542 -17.42 1.94 -2.18
CA LEU A 542 -17.45 3.33 -2.65
C LEU A 542 -16.07 3.89 -3.07
N HIS A 543 -14.96 3.44 -2.46
CA HIS A 543 -13.63 3.88 -2.88
C HIS A 543 -13.09 3.15 -4.11
N GLY A 544 -13.65 1.99 -4.50
CA GLY A 544 -13.04 1.12 -5.50
C GLY A 544 -12.79 1.81 -6.83
N PHE A 545 -13.82 2.46 -7.38
CA PHE A 545 -13.82 3.02 -8.73
C PHE A 545 -13.01 4.33 -8.80
N ILE A 546 -13.04 5.14 -7.75
CA ILE A 546 -12.25 6.38 -7.67
C ILE A 546 -10.77 6.02 -7.43
N ALA A 547 -10.48 5.07 -6.54
CA ALA A 547 -9.12 4.59 -6.31
C ALA A 547 -8.52 3.92 -7.56
N THR A 548 -9.31 3.21 -8.39
CA THR A 548 -8.78 2.60 -9.63
C THR A 548 -8.51 3.63 -10.72
N ARG A 549 -9.39 4.63 -10.88
CA ARG A 549 -9.15 5.81 -11.74
C ARG A 549 -7.86 6.55 -11.32
N ILE A 550 -7.64 6.75 -10.02
CA ILE A 550 -6.43 7.38 -9.47
C ILE A 550 -5.19 6.48 -9.63
N ALA A 551 -5.30 5.17 -9.39
CA ALA A 551 -4.18 4.24 -9.47
C ALA A 551 -3.64 4.08 -10.90
N TYR A 552 -4.51 4.08 -11.93
CA TYR A 552 -4.04 4.16 -13.32
C TYR A 552 -3.41 5.52 -13.65
N ALA A 553 -3.94 6.63 -13.10
CA ALA A 553 -3.32 7.95 -13.25
C ALA A 553 -1.90 8.00 -12.67
N LEU A 554 -1.71 7.43 -11.47
CA LEU A 554 -0.42 7.31 -10.79
C LEU A 554 0.54 6.38 -11.55
N LEU A 555 0.04 5.27 -12.12
CA LEU A 555 0.85 4.37 -12.96
C LEU A 555 1.36 5.09 -14.22
N LEU A 556 0.50 5.87 -14.89
CA LEU A 556 0.88 6.70 -16.03
C LEU A 556 1.89 7.80 -15.64
N LEU A 557 1.70 8.43 -14.48
CA LEU A 557 2.63 9.44 -13.94
C LEU A 557 4.02 8.85 -13.64
N VAL A 558 4.08 7.71 -12.94
CA VAL A 558 5.34 7.00 -12.62
C VAL A 558 6.04 6.54 -13.90
N ASN A 559 5.30 6.02 -14.87
CA ASN A 559 5.83 5.67 -16.19
C ASN A 559 6.39 6.90 -16.95
N SER A 560 5.70 8.04 -16.88
CA SER A 560 6.15 9.30 -17.51
C SER A 560 7.46 9.81 -16.88
N ILE A 561 7.56 9.76 -15.55
CA ILE A 561 8.78 10.13 -14.81
C ILE A 561 9.93 9.17 -15.15
N LEU A 562 9.66 7.86 -15.19
CA LEU A 562 10.67 6.84 -15.54
C LEU A 562 11.20 7.02 -16.97
N ALA A 563 10.31 7.26 -17.94
CA ALA A 563 10.69 7.52 -19.33
C ALA A 563 11.50 8.82 -19.48
N TRP A 564 11.19 9.86 -18.69
CA TRP A 564 11.93 11.13 -18.69
C TRP A 564 13.30 11.03 -18.03
N ILE A 565 13.44 10.29 -16.92
CA ILE A 565 14.75 10.00 -16.30
C ILE A 565 15.65 9.23 -17.27
N MET A 566 15.08 8.30 -18.04
CA MET A 566 15.81 7.48 -19.03
C MET A 566 16.23 8.24 -20.30
N LEU A 567 15.90 9.54 -20.42
CA LEU A 567 16.53 10.45 -21.39
C LEU A 567 17.88 11.01 -20.91
N THR A 568 18.26 10.82 -19.63
CA THR A 568 19.50 11.37 -19.06
C THR A 568 20.66 10.36 -19.10
N ASP A 569 21.85 10.82 -19.48
CA ASP A 569 23.03 9.96 -19.65
C ASP A 569 23.43 9.22 -18.36
N TRP A 570 23.28 9.89 -17.20
CA TRP A 570 23.50 9.30 -15.87
C TRP A 570 22.70 8.02 -15.61
N ALA A 571 21.47 7.94 -16.11
CA ALA A 571 20.64 6.74 -15.96
C ALA A 571 21.13 5.61 -16.88
N ILE A 572 21.70 5.96 -18.03
CA ILE A 572 22.15 5.03 -19.08
C ILE A 572 23.49 4.38 -18.68
N GLU A 573 24.49 5.17 -18.26
CA GLU A 573 25.77 4.66 -17.74
C GLU A 573 25.56 3.66 -16.58
N LYS A 574 24.66 4.00 -15.66
CA LYS A 574 24.37 3.20 -14.48
C LYS A 574 23.65 1.88 -14.81
N LEU A 575 22.87 1.85 -15.90
CA LEU A 575 22.18 0.67 -16.39
C LEU A 575 23.08 -0.23 -17.26
N GLN A 576 24.06 0.35 -17.97
CA GLN A 576 25.12 -0.42 -18.63
C GLN A 576 25.93 -1.23 -17.58
N HIS A 577 26.39 -0.58 -16.51
CA HIS A 577 27.05 -1.28 -15.39
C HIS A 577 26.16 -2.36 -14.74
N LEU A 578 24.85 -2.13 -14.62
CA LEU A 578 23.92 -3.11 -14.05
C LEU A 578 23.63 -4.30 -14.99
N THR A 579 23.96 -4.19 -16.28
CA THR A 579 23.75 -5.23 -17.31
C THR A 579 25.04 -5.98 -17.68
N LEU A 580 26.05 -5.94 -16.79
CA LEU A 580 27.28 -6.75 -16.84
C LEU A 580 28.10 -6.57 -18.13
N ASP A 581 28.05 -5.38 -18.75
CA ASP A 581 28.74 -5.00 -20.00
C ASP A 581 28.49 -5.92 -21.21
N TYR A 582 27.57 -6.88 -21.10
CA TYR A 582 27.34 -7.93 -22.10
C TYR A 582 26.60 -7.41 -23.33
N VAL A 583 25.90 -6.28 -23.20
CA VAL A 583 25.09 -5.66 -24.28
C VAL A 583 25.67 -4.29 -24.65
N LYS A 584 26.77 -4.29 -25.41
CA LYS A 584 27.37 -3.07 -25.97
C LYS A 584 26.56 -2.57 -27.17
N ILE A 585 25.52 -1.77 -26.91
CA ILE A 585 24.60 -1.23 -27.93
C ILE A 585 25.27 -0.06 -28.67
N ASN A 586 26.21 -0.38 -29.56
CA ASN A 586 26.87 0.60 -30.41
C ASN A 586 26.02 0.88 -31.66
N CYS A 587 25.32 2.02 -31.70
CA CYS A 587 24.76 2.55 -32.94
C CYS A 587 25.90 2.99 -33.89
N PRO A 588 25.81 2.76 -35.22
CA PRO A 588 26.93 3.03 -36.13
C PRO A 588 27.39 4.49 -36.22
N THR A 589 26.52 5.45 -35.86
CA THR A 589 26.77 6.90 -36.00
C THR A 589 26.07 7.73 -34.91
N GLY A 590 26.42 7.53 -33.63
CA GLY A 590 26.11 8.50 -32.55
C GLY A 590 25.20 8.01 -31.41
N GLN A 591 24.89 8.94 -30.50
CA GLN A 591 24.11 8.71 -29.27
C GLN A 591 22.61 8.56 -29.56
N CYS A 592 22.05 7.36 -29.41
CA CYS A 592 20.62 7.10 -29.65
C CYS A 592 19.93 6.25 -28.57
N TYR A 593 20.41 6.30 -27.32
CA TYR A 593 19.85 5.49 -26.22
C TYR A 593 18.57 6.10 -25.63
N GLY A 594 18.57 7.39 -25.30
CA GLY A 594 17.47 8.01 -24.53
C GLY A 594 16.14 7.98 -25.28
N TRP A 595 16.13 8.41 -26.55
CA TRP A 595 14.98 8.34 -27.45
C TRP A 595 14.35 6.95 -27.47
N LEU A 596 15.19 5.93 -27.64
CA LEU A 596 14.78 4.54 -27.77
C LEU A 596 14.27 3.96 -26.45
N ALA A 597 14.91 4.29 -25.32
CA ALA A 597 14.48 3.87 -23.99
C ALA A 597 13.10 4.46 -23.62
N ALA A 598 12.87 5.75 -23.92
CA ALA A 598 11.57 6.39 -23.71
C ALA A 598 10.45 5.72 -24.51
N HIS A 599 10.70 5.36 -25.78
CA HIS A 599 9.73 4.60 -26.59
C HIS A 599 9.51 3.16 -26.08
N ARG A 600 10.57 2.45 -25.64
CA ARG A 600 10.47 1.10 -25.06
C ARG A 600 9.59 1.07 -23.79
N ILE A 601 9.79 2.01 -22.87
CA ILE A 601 9.04 2.11 -21.60
C ILE A 601 7.56 2.46 -21.85
N ASN A 602 7.28 3.48 -22.67
CA ASN A 602 5.89 3.85 -22.98
C ASN A 602 5.16 2.76 -23.78
N PHE A 603 5.84 2.06 -24.68
CA PHE A 603 5.28 0.89 -25.36
C PHE A 603 4.85 -0.21 -24.40
N ALA A 604 5.62 -0.48 -23.35
CA ALA A 604 5.28 -1.50 -22.36
C ALA A 604 3.98 -1.18 -21.58
N LEU A 605 3.78 0.08 -21.15
CA LEU A 605 2.52 0.49 -20.51
C LEU A 605 1.36 0.56 -21.51
N GLY A 606 1.61 1.07 -22.73
CA GLY A 606 0.61 1.12 -23.79
C GLY A 606 0.09 -0.26 -24.18
N LEU A 607 0.99 -1.24 -24.33
CA LEU A 607 0.64 -2.64 -24.61
C LEU A 607 -0.17 -3.27 -23.47
N LEU A 608 0.16 -2.99 -22.21
CA LEU A 608 -0.64 -3.44 -21.06
C LEU A 608 -2.07 -2.89 -21.12
N HIS A 609 -2.24 -1.61 -21.48
CA HIS A 609 -3.56 -1.02 -21.67
C HIS A 609 -4.32 -1.62 -22.86
N LEU A 610 -3.68 -1.88 -23.99
CA LEU A 610 -4.32 -2.58 -25.12
C LEU A 610 -4.77 -4.00 -24.73
N ILE A 611 -3.99 -4.73 -23.94
CA ILE A 611 -4.37 -6.05 -23.40
C ILE A 611 -5.62 -5.94 -22.51
N PHE A 612 -5.69 -4.95 -21.60
CA PHE A 612 -6.88 -4.75 -20.78
C PHE A 612 -8.10 -4.26 -21.57
N ALA A 613 -7.92 -3.42 -22.59
CA ALA A 613 -9.00 -3.03 -23.50
C ALA A 613 -9.62 -4.25 -24.20
N GLY A 614 -8.81 -5.20 -24.65
CA GLY A 614 -9.29 -6.47 -25.23
C GLY A 614 -10.00 -7.38 -24.20
N LEU A 615 -9.42 -7.56 -23.01
CA LEU A 615 -10.00 -8.42 -21.96
C LEU A 615 -11.32 -7.88 -21.38
N LEU A 616 -11.49 -6.56 -21.35
CA LEU A 616 -12.67 -5.86 -20.82
C LEU A 616 -13.68 -5.49 -21.92
N PHE A 617 -13.52 -6.00 -23.14
CA PHE A 617 -14.44 -5.77 -24.24
C PHE A 617 -15.84 -6.33 -23.95
N GLY A 618 -16.89 -5.52 -24.17
CA GLY A 618 -18.27 -5.90 -23.88
C GLY A 618 -18.53 -6.20 -22.40
N VAL A 619 -17.90 -5.48 -21.47
CA VAL A 619 -18.24 -5.48 -20.04
C VAL A 619 -19.19 -4.32 -19.74
N SER A 620 -20.47 -4.62 -19.54
CA SER A 620 -21.53 -3.64 -19.24
C SER A 620 -21.98 -3.62 -17.77
N SER A 621 -21.57 -4.60 -16.96
CA SER A 621 -21.95 -4.70 -15.54
C SER A 621 -20.77 -5.00 -14.62
N SER A 622 -20.74 -4.27 -13.50
CA SER A 622 -19.76 -4.36 -12.40
C SER A 622 -19.71 -5.74 -11.73
N LYS A 623 -20.83 -6.48 -11.77
CA LYS A 623 -20.96 -7.85 -11.22
C LYS A 623 -20.20 -8.90 -12.02
N SER A 624 -19.74 -8.59 -13.23
CA SER A 624 -19.02 -9.55 -14.06
C SER A 624 -17.64 -9.91 -13.47
N PRO A 625 -17.18 -11.18 -13.54
CA PRO A 625 -15.86 -11.56 -13.02
C PRO A 625 -14.71 -10.86 -13.77
N ARG A 626 -14.97 -10.35 -14.98
CA ARG A 626 -14.01 -9.52 -15.75
C ARG A 626 -13.85 -8.12 -15.15
N ALA A 627 -14.89 -7.52 -14.56
CA ALA A 627 -14.79 -6.24 -13.87
C ALA A 627 -13.85 -6.27 -12.64
N ALA A 628 -13.62 -7.45 -12.04
CA ALA A 628 -12.60 -7.62 -10.99
C ALA A 628 -11.16 -7.42 -11.51
N ILE A 629 -10.91 -7.65 -12.81
CA ILE A 629 -9.63 -7.30 -13.45
C ILE A 629 -9.46 -5.79 -13.52
N GLN A 630 -10.53 -5.05 -13.85
CA GLN A 630 -10.48 -3.58 -13.88
C GLN A 630 -10.23 -3.03 -12.47
N ASN A 631 -11.03 -3.42 -11.49
CA ASN A 631 -11.02 -2.77 -10.17
C ASN A 631 -10.04 -3.38 -9.15
N GLY A 632 -9.46 -4.56 -9.41
CA GLY A 632 -8.57 -5.27 -8.49
C GLY A 632 -7.16 -5.56 -9.02
N TYR A 633 -6.51 -6.58 -8.42
CA TYR A 633 -5.26 -7.22 -8.87
C TYR A 633 -4.06 -6.30 -9.15
N TRP A 634 -3.91 -5.20 -8.39
CA TRP A 634 -2.85 -4.20 -8.59
C TRP A 634 -1.41 -4.75 -8.52
N GLY A 635 -1.11 -5.68 -7.61
CA GLY A 635 0.21 -6.33 -7.55
C GLY A 635 0.57 -7.05 -8.87
N PRO A 636 -0.24 -8.01 -9.33
CA PRO A 636 -0.08 -8.63 -10.65
C PRO A 636 -0.01 -7.65 -11.83
N LYS A 637 -0.79 -6.56 -11.83
CA LYS A 637 -0.70 -5.50 -12.87
C LYS A 637 0.68 -4.84 -12.91
N ILE A 638 1.23 -4.47 -11.75
CA ILE A 638 2.56 -3.84 -11.65
C ILE A 638 3.66 -4.83 -12.05
N ILE A 639 3.56 -6.11 -11.65
CA ILE A 639 4.50 -7.15 -12.08
C ILE A 639 4.43 -7.36 -13.59
N ALA A 640 3.24 -7.39 -14.19
CA ALA A 640 3.07 -7.49 -15.64
C ALA A 640 3.64 -6.28 -16.38
N TRP A 641 3.45 -5.06 -15.87
CA TRP A 641 4.05 -3.84 -16.42
C TRP A 641 5.59 -3.90 -16.41
N LEU A 642 6.20 -4.25 -15.27
CA LEU A 642 7.65 -4.38 -15.14
C LEU A 642 8.20 -5.50 -16.04
N ALA A 643 7.50 -6.63 -16.16
CA ALA A 643 7.86 -7.70 -17.07
C ALA A 643 7.76 -7.27 -18.54
N LEU A 644 6.74 -6.49 -18.92
CA LEU A 644 6.60 -5.90 -20.25
C LEU A 644 7.72 -4.89 -20.55
N ILE A 645 8.18 -4.10 -19.57
CA ILE A 645 9.36 -3.24 -19.73
C ILE A 645 10.58 -4.10 -20.04
N VAL A 646 10.88 -5.15 -19.26
CA VAL A 646 12.05 -6.03 -19.51
C VAL A 646 11.93 -6.72 -20.88
N MET A 647 10.76 -7.27 -21.23
CA MET A 647 10.54 -7.89 -22.54
C MET A 647 10.64 -6.87 -23.69
N SER A 648 10.31 -5.59 -23.48
CA SER A 648 10.45 -4.55 -24.49
C SER A 648 11.90 -4.37 -24.95
N PHE A 649 12.90 -4.65 -24.10
CA PHE A 649 14.33 -4.59 -24.46
C PHE A 649 14.77 -5.74 -25.38
N LEU A 650 14.03 -6.84 -25.46
CA LEU A 650 14.31 -7.96 -26.36
C LEU A 650 13.87 -7.70 -27.81
N ILE A 651 13.05 -6.68 -28.04
CA ILE A 651 12.53 -6.32 -29.37
C ILE A 651 13.58 -5.45 -30.13
N PRO A 652 13.88 -5.73 -31.42
CA PRO A 652 14.90 -4.99 -32.17
C PRO A 652 14.56 -3.51 -32.44
N ASP A 653 15.58 -2.65 -32.47
CA ASP A 653 15.46 -1.19 -32.58
C ASP A 653 14.65 -0.73 -33.81
N LYS A 654 14.74 -1.48 -34.92
CA LYS A 654 13.99 -1.22 -36.16
C LYS A 654 12.47 -1.18 -35.95
N PHE A 655 11.93 -1.96 -35.02
CA PHE A 655 10.52 -1.90 -34.65
C PHE A 655 10.21 -0.57 -33.96
N PHE A 656 11.03 -0.14 -33.00
CA PHE A 656 10.80 1.11 -32.26
C PHE A 656 11.01 2.37 -33.11
N MET A 657 11.91 2.35 -34.09
CA MET A 657 12.02 3.44 -35.07
C MET A 657 10.74 3.61 -35.91
N PHE A 658 10.09 2.52 -36.32
CA PHE A 658 8.79 2.58 -37.00
C PHE A 658 7.65 2.97 -36.03
N TRP A 659 7.61 2.34 -34.86
CA TRP A 659 6.60 2.61 -33.84
C TRP A 659 6.62 4.06 -33.38
N GLY A 660 7.79 4.61 -33.02
CA GLY A 660 7.92 5.99 -32.53
C GLY A 660 7.53 7.02 -33.59
N ASN A 661 8.12 6.93 -34.78
CA ASN A 661 7.96 7.96 -35.82
C ASN A 661 6.58 7.96 -36.51
N TYR A 662 5.88 6.81 -36.56
CA TYR A 662 4.59 6.71 -37.26
C TYR A 662 3.43 6.38 -36.32
N VAL A 663 3.50 5.27 -35.58
CA VAL A 663 2.34 4.76 -34.80
C VAL A 663 2.09 5.60 -33.55
N SER A 664 3.15 5.86 -32.77
CA SER A 664 3.12 6.69 -31.57
C SER A 664 2.75 8.13 -31.92
N PHE A 665 3.31 8.67 -33.01
CA PHE A 665 2.97 10.02 -33.49
C PHE A 665 1.49 10.14 -33.90
N ALA A 666 0.94 9.17 -34.63
CA ALA A 666 -0.48 9.15 -35.00
C ALA A 666 -1.41 9.04 -33.78
N ALA A 667 -1.08 8.15 -32.84
CA ALA A 667 -1.82 8.00 -31.58
C ALA A 667 -1.73 9.25 -30.68
N ALA A 668 -0.57 9.93 -30.68
CA ALA A 668 -0.35 11.19 -29.97
C ALA A 668 -1.20 12.34 -30.55
N MET A 669 -1.34 12.43 -31.87
CA MET A 669 -2.26 13.39 -32.51
C MET A 669 -3.73 13.10 -32.14
N LEU A 670 -4.14 11.83 -32.14
CA LEU A 670 -5.50 11.45 -31.73
C LEU A 670 -5.77 11.80 -30.26
N PHE A 671 -4.79 11.61 -29.36
CA PHE A 671 -4.91 12.01 -27.95
C PHE A 671 -5.13 13.53 -27.80
N LEU A 672 -4.41 14.35 -28.55
CA LEU A 672 -4.59 15.81 -28.52
C LEU A 672 -5.98 16.23 -29.00
N ILE A 673 -6.50 15.61 -30.06
CA ILE A 673 -7.86 15.89 -30.58
C ILE A 673 -8.94 15.45 -29.58
N LEU A 674 -8.75 14.32 -28.88
CA LEU A 674 -9.66 13.92 -27.79
C LEU A 674 -9.61 14.91 -26.62
N GLY A 675 -8.41 15.27 -26.14
CA GLY A 675 -8.24 16.22 -25.04
C GLY A 675 -8.79 17.62 -25.34
N LEU A 676 -8.74 18.05 -26.60
CA LEU A 676 -9.38 19.25 -27.13
C LEU A 676 -10.91 19.18 -26.97
N ILE A 677 -11.54 18.13 -27.49
CA ILE A 677 -12.99 17.92 -27.44
C ILE A 677 -13.50 17.90 -25.99
N LEU A 678 -12.78 17.23 -25.09
CA LEU A 678 -13.17 17.07 -23.69
C LEU A 678 -13.00 18.35 -22.85
N LEU A 679 -12.22 19.33 -23.32
CA LEU A 679 -12.15 20.65 -22.71
C LEU A 679 -13.31 21.54 -23.18
N VAL A 680 -13.70 21.44 -24.45
CA VAL A 680 -14.91 22.06 -25.01
C VAL A 680 -16.17 21.49 -24.34
N ASP A 681 -16.25 20.18 -24.14
CA ASP A 681 -17.33 19.52 -23.40
C ASP A 681 -17.48 20.07 -21.96
N LEU A 682 -16.39 20.22 -21.20
CA LEU A 682 -16.42 20.85 -19.86
C LEU A 682 -17.01 22.27 -19.90
N ALA A 683 -16.66 23.01 -20.95
CA ALA A 683 -17.08 24.38 -21.18
C ALA A 683 -18.59 24.48 -21.44
N HIS A 684 -19.17 23.52 -22.19
CA HIS A 684 -20.61 23.40 -22.36
C HIS A 684 -21.30 23.03 -21.05
N THR A 685 -20.85 21.97 -20.37
CA THR A 685 -21.45 21.54 -19.08
C THR A 685 -21.42 22.65 -18.02
N TRP A 686 -20.34 23.44 -17.96
CA TRP A 686 -20.25 24.58 -17.04
C TRP A 686 -21.23 25.71 -17.37
N ALA A 687 -21.37 26.05 -18.66
CA ALA A 687 -22.32 27.06 -19.11
C ALA A 687 -23.77 26.63 -18.86
N GLU A 688 -24.08 25.36 -19.15
CA GLU A 688 -25.40 24.75 -18.93
C GLU A 688 -25.74 24.62 -17.44
N TYR A 689 -24.78 24.19 -16.59
CA TYR A 689 -24.96 24.18 -15.14
C TYR A 689 -25.22 25.59 -14.59
N CYS A 690 -24.51 26.61 -15.09
CA CYS A 690 -24.76 28.00 -14.72
C CYS A 690 -26.12 28.52 -15.20
N LEU A 691 -26.68 28.01 -16.31
CA LEU A 691 -28.02 28.36 -16.80
C LEU A 691 -29.10 27.67 -15.96
N ALA A 692 -29.01 26.36 -15.75
CA ALA A 692 -29.94 25.61 -14.91
C ALA A 692 -30.03 26.19 -13.49
N GLN A 693 -28.89 26.53 -12.87
CA GLN A 693 -28.85 27.15 -11.53
C GLN A 693 -29.36 28.62 -11.50
N ILE A 694 -29.58 29.26 -12.66
CA ILE A 694 -30.33 30.53 -12.76
C ILE A 694 -31.82 30.23 -12.87
N GLU A 695 -32.22 29.25 -13.68
CA GLU A 695 -33.61 28.84 -13.92
C GLU A 695 -34.26 28.26 -12.65
N ASP A 696 -33.58 27.32 -11.97
CA ASP A 696 -34.05 26.67 -10.73
C ASP A 696 -34.17 27.60 -9.52
N THR A 697 -33.39 28.69 -9.49
CA THR A 697 -33.11 29.44 -8.24
C THR A 697 -33.33 30.96 -8.35
N ASP A 698 -33.66 31.50 -9.53
CA ASP A 698 -33.69 32.95 -9.88
C ASP A 698 -32.52 33.75 -9.28
N SER A 699 -31.35 33.12 -9.23
CA SER A 699 -30.24 33.62 -8.44
C SER A 699 -29.48 34.71 -9.19
N ARG A 700 -29.70 35.96 -8.77
CA ARG A 700 -28.94 37.14 -9.24
C ARG A 700 -27.41 36.96 -9.12
N PHE A 701 -26.94 36.09 -8.22
CA PHE A 701 -25.51 35.74 -8.13
C PHE A 701 -25.05 34.92 -9.34
N TRP A 702 -25.71 33.80 -9.66
CA TRP A 702 -25.35 32.96 -10.80
C TRP A 702 -25.49 33.71 -12.13
N ARG A 703 -26.50 34.56 -12.26
CA ARG A 703 -26.68 35.45 -13.42
C ARG A 703 -25.53 36.46 -13.58
N PHE A 704 -25.01 37.00 -12.48
CA PHE A 704 -23.80 37.84 -12.50
C PHE A 704 -22.53 37.02 -12.84
N VAL A 705 -22.39 35.80 -12.30
CA VAL A 705 -21.28 34.88 -12.61
C VAL A 705 -21.24 34.52 -14.09
N LEU A 706 -22.36 34.17 -14.71
CA LEU A 706 -22.44 33.80 -16.13
C LEU A 706 -22.09 34.98 -17.04
N ILE A 707 -22.66 36.17 -16.80
CA ILE A 707 -22.38 37.37 -17.60
C ILE A 707 -20.93 37.85 -17.40
N GLY A 708 -20.47 37.91 -16.15
CA GLY A 708 -19.11 38.37 -15.82
C GLY A 708 -18.01 37.44 -16.34
N SER A 709 -18.23 36.12 -16.27
CA SER A 709 -17.28 35.14 -16.82
C SER A 709 -17.25 35.19 -18.36
N THR A 710 -18.41 35.26 -19.03
CA THR A 710 -18.51 35.43 -20.49
C THR A 710 -17.77 36.67 -20.99
N LEU A 711 -17.99 37.83 -20.33
CA LEU A 711 -17.29 39.08 -20.66
C LEU A 711 -15.78 38.96 -20.46
N SER A 712 -15.35 38.34 -19.35
CA SER A 712 -13.95 38.11 -19.03
C SER A 712 -13.24 37.25 -20.08
N MET A 713 -13.89 36.18 -20.58
CA MET A 713 -13.34 35.29 -21.61
C MET A 713 -13.09 36.02 -22.94
N TYR A 714 -14.05 36.84 -23.41
CA TYR A 714 -13.85 37.63 -24.62
C TYR A 714 -12.73 38.66 -24.46
N LEU A 715 -12.68 39.38 -23.32
CA LEU A 715 -11.60 40.33 -23.03
C LEU A 715 -10.21 39.64 -22.96
N ALA A 716 -10.13 38.46 -22.34
CA ALA A 716 -8.91 37.66 -22.29
C ALA A 716 -8.49 37.16 -23.69
N SER A 717 -9.44 36.74 -24.53
CA SER A 717 -9.20 36.33 -25.92
C SER A 717 -8.63 37.49 -26.75
N ILE A 718 -9.21 38.68 -26.64
CA ILE A 718 -8.70 39.90 -27.29
C ILE A 718 -7.29 40.24 -26.79
N ALA A 719 -7.07 40.26 -25.48
CA ALA A 719 -5.77 40.57 -24.89
C ALA A 719 -4.68 39.58 -25.31
N MET A 720 -4.95 38.27 -25.26
CA MET A 720 -4.02 37.24 -25.76
C MET A 720 -3.74 37.38 -27.26
N THR A 721 -4.72 37.78 -28.06
CA THR A 721 -4.52 37.98 -29.51
C THR A 721 -3.64 39.20 -29.80
N VAL A 722 -3.84 40.31 -29.07
CA VAL A 722 -2.97 41.50 -29.15
C VAL A 722 -1.55 41.17 -28.72
N ILE A 723 -1.36 40.42 -27.62
CA ILE A 723 -0.04 39.95 -27.18
C ILE A 723 0.61 39.06 -28.25
N GLN A 724 -0.14 38.17 -28.90
CA GLN A 724 0.39 37.33 -29.97
C GLN A 724 0.92 38.14 -31.16
N TYR A 725 0.19 39.16 -31.61
CA TYR A 725 0.68 40.06 -32.66
C TYR A 725 1.93 40.84 -32.24
N ILE A 726 1.94 41.38 -31.00
CA ILE A 726 3.06 42.20 -30.50
C ILE A 726 4.34 41.37 -30.33
N PHE A 727 4.27 40.12 -29.83
CA PHE A 727 5.46 39.35 -29.49
C PHE A 727 5.92 38.33 -30.54
N PHE A 728 5.02 37.77 -31.36
CA PHE A 728 5.35 36.64 -32.25
C PHE A 728 5.11 36.90 -33.75
N ALA A 729 4.48 38.03 -34.10
CA ALA A 729 4.11 38.35 -35.49
C ALA A 729 4.91 39.51 -36.11
N GLN A 730 5.91 40.06 -35.41
CA GLN A 730 6.75 41.14 -35.96
C GLN A 730 7.70 40.63 -37.05
N GLY A 731 7.99 41.46 -38.06
CA GLY A 731 8.95 41.13 -39.12
C GLY A 731 8.43 40.08 -40.12
N GLN A 732 9.31 39.15 -40.53
CA GLN A 732 9.04 38.17 -41.61
C GLN A 732 8.36 36.87 -41.12
N CYS A 733 7.61 36.93 -40.01
CA CYS A 733 7.02 35.78 -39.33
C CYS A 733 5.64 35.39 -39.92
N ALA A 734 5.59 35.16 -41.23
CA ALA A 734 4.36 34.96 -42.01
C ALA A 734 3.49 33.78 -41.52
N MET A 735 4.10 32.71 -40.98
CA MET A 735 3.37 31.57 -40.42
C MET A 735 2.53 31.98 -39.21
N ASN A 736 3.12 32.73 -38.27
CA ASN A 736 2.44 33.21 -37.07
C ASN A 736 1.35 34.24 -37.44
N GLN A 737 1.66 35.15 -38.37
CA GLN A 737 0.68 36.10 -38.92
C GLN A 737 -0.55 35.37 -39.51
N ALA A 738 -0.35 34.32 -40.31
CA ALA A 738 -1.44 33.50 -40.86
C ALA A 738 -2.22 32.74 -39.77
N ALA A 739 -1.54 32.12 -38.80
CA ALA A 739 -2.20 31.36 -37.73
C ALA A 739 -3.09 32.26 -36.85
N ILE A 740 -2.57 33.42 -36.44
CA ILE A 740 -3.27 34.39 -35.58
C ILE A 740 -4.43 35.04 -36.35
N THR A 741 -4.25 35.42 -37.62
CA THR A 741 -5.35 36.00 -38.43
C THR A 741 -6.48 35.00 -38.68
N VAL A 742 -6.18 33.74 -39.01
CA VAL A 742 -7.21 32.71 -39.22
C VAL A 742 -7.95 32.40 -37.91
N ASN A 743 -7.26 32.29 -36.78
CA ASN A 743 -7.91 32.10 -35.47
C ASN A 743 -8.83 33.30 -35.11
N LEU A 744 -8.39 34.54 -35.35
CA LEU A 744 -9.20 35.75 -35.14
C LEU A 744 -10.48 35.74 -36.01
N ILE A 745 -10.40 35.29 -37.26
CA ILE A 745 -11.55 35.21 -38.17
C ILE A 745 -12.53 34.11 -37.72
N LEU A 746 -12.04 32.92 -37.40
CA LEU A 746 -12.87 31.80 -36.91
C LEU A 746 -13.57 32.14 -35.59
N TRP A 747 -12.90 32.87 -34.69
CA TRP A 747 -13.49 33.39 -33.46
C TRP A 747 -14.70 34.32 -33.72
N LEU A 748 -14.55 35.28 -34.64
CA LEU A 748 -15.63 36.19 -34.99
C LEU A 748 -16.82 35.44 -35.63
N ILE A 749 -16.53 34.42 -36.46
CA ILE A 749 -17.57 33.57 -37.06
C ILE A 749 -18.37 32.81 -36.00
N ILE A 750 -17.74 32.13 -35.04
CA ILE A 750 -18.49 31.38 -34.01
C ILE A 750 -19.35 32.29 -33.15
N SER A 751 -18.87 33.49 -32.85
CA SER A 751 -19.63 34.48 -32.07
C SER A 751 -20.88 34.92 -32.82
N VAL A 752 -20.79 35.22 -34.12
CA VAL A 752 -21.94 35.60 -34.96
C VAL A 752 -22.92 34.44 -35.15
N VAL A 753 -22.45 33.22 -35.40
CA VAL A 753 -23.31 32.04 -35.57
C VAL A 753 -24.09 31.73 -34.28
N SER A 754 -23.46 31.86 -33.10
CA SER A 754 -24.10 31.61 -31.79
C SER A 754 -25.23 32.57 -31.39
N ILE A 755 -25.45 33.65 -32.16
CA ILE A 755 -26.46 34.70 -31.93
C ILE A 755 -27.50 34.72 -33.07
N ASN A 756 -27.35 33.87 -34.10
CA ASN A 756 -28.30 33.82 -35.21
C ASN A 756 -29.65 33.27 -34.70
N PRO A 757 -30.79 33.97 -34.92
CA PRO A 757 -32.09 33.51 -34.43
C PRO A 757 -32.45 32.11 -34.93
N THR A 758 -32.12 31.76 -36.18
CA THR A 758 -32.37 30.41 -36.73
C THR A 758 -31.52 29.32 -36.07
N VAL A 759 -30.40 29.66 -35.42
CA VAL A 759 -29.65 28.71 -34.58
C VAL A 759 -30.33 28.55 -33.21
N GLN A 760 -30.91 29.63 -32.67
CA GLN A 760 -31.57 29.63 -31.37
C GLN A 760 -32.98 29.00 -31.42
N GLU A 761 -33.66 29.06 -32.57
CA GLU A 761 -34.93 28.35 -32.83
C GLU A 761 -34.76 26.82 -32.75
N TYR A 762 -33.68 26.27 -33.32
CA TYR A 762 -33.36 24.83 -33.26
C TYR A 762 -32.53 24.42 -32.03
N ASN A 763 -31.94 25.36 -31.30
CA ASN A 763 -31.20 25.10 -30.07
C ASN A 763 -31.29 26.31 -29.10
N PRO A 764 -32.31 26.37 -28.23
CA PRO A 764 -32.50 27.49 -27.31
C PRO A 764 -31.41 27.62 -26.24
N LYS A 765 -30.55 26.61 -26.06
CA LYS A 765 -29.40 26.64 -25.15
C LYS A 765 -28.13 27.24 -25.81
N ALA A 766 -28.17 27.55 -27.11
CA ALA A 766 -27.05 28.18 -27.82
C ALA A 766 -26.91 29.68 -27.49
N GLY A 767 -25.74 30.09 -26.99
CA GLY A 767 -25.49 31.49 -26.66
C GLY A 767 -24.03 31.87 -26.44
N LEU A 768 -23.79 33.18 -26.27
CA LEU A 768 -22.45 33.79 -26.25
C LEU A 768 -21.46 33.17 -25.25
N ALA A 769 -21.93 32.61 -24.12
CA ALA A 769 -21.08 32.02 -23.09
C ALA A 769 -20.27 30.83 -23.62
N GLN A 770 -20.92 29.96 -24.38
CA GLN A 770 -20.28 28.79 -25.00
C GLN A 770 -19.26 29.23 -26.06
N ALA A 771 -19.65 30.16 -26.95
CA ALA A 771 -18.77 30.71 -27.97
C ALA A 771 -17.55 31.45 -27.38
N ALA A 772 -17.71 32.18 -26.27
CA ALA A 772 -16.62 32.86 -25.56
C ALA A 772 -15.56 31.88 -25.03
N MET A 773 -16.01 30.72 -24.54
CA MET A 773 -15.16 29.70 -23.96
C MET A 773 -14.38 28.93 -25.03
N VAL A 774 -15.02 28.58 -26.16
CA VAL A 774 -14.32 28.03 -27.34
C VAL A 774 -13.29 29.04 -27.90
N ALA A 775 -13.66 30.31 -27.97
CA ALA A 775 -12.80 31.39 -28.46
C ALA A 775 -11.53 31.59 -27.64
N VAL A 776 -11.66 31.73 -26.30
CA VAL A 776 -10.51 31.97 -25.43
C VAL A 776 -9.57 30.76 -25.41
N TYR A 777 -10.11 29.53 -25.53
CA TYR A 777 -9.33 28.31 -25.62
C TYR A 777 -8.56 28.17 -26.94
N CYS A 778 -9.19 28.40 -28.09
CA CYS A 778 -8.49 28.34 -29.39
C CYS A 778 -7.42 29.42 -29.53
N THR A 779 -7.66 30.60 -28.94
CA THR A 779 -6.67 31.68 -28.85
C THR A 779 -5.50 31.30 -27.95
N TYR A 780 -5.74 30.62 -26.82
CA TYR A 780 -4.68 30.02 -26.01
C TYR A 780 -3.89 28.94 -26.77
N LEU A 781 -4.55 28.06 -27.54
CA LEU A 781 -3.88 27.06 -28.36
C LEU A 781 -2.98 27.69 -29.43
N THR A 782 -3.46 28.76 -30.07
CA THR A 782 -2.69 29.55 -31.06
C THR A 782 -1.47 30.20 -30.38
N MET A 783 -1.64 30.79 -29.19
CA MET A 783 -0.53 31.34 -28.40
C MET A 783 0.48 30.26 -28.00
N SER A 784 -0.01 29.07 -27.66
CA SER A 784 0.79 27.88 -27.33
C SER A 784 1.47 27.24 -28.55
N ALA A 785 1.01 27.53 -29.78
CA ALA A 785 1.63 27.09 -31.02
C ALA A 785 2.77 28.02 -31.46
N VAL A 786 2.53 29.34 -31.46
CA VAL A 786 3.56 30.33 -31.86
C VAL A 786 4.70 30.42 -30.85
N SER A 787 4.43 30.19 -29.56
CA SER A 787 5.49 30.09 -28.53
C SER A 787 6.27 28.77 -28.56
N MET A 788 5.86 27.81 -29.40
CA MET A 788 6.58 26.56 -29.68
C MET A 788 7.31 26.56 -31.04
N GLU A 789 7.29 27.67 -31.79
CA GLU A 789 8.14 27.83 -32.98
C GLU A 789 9.64 27.88 -32.56
N PRO A 790 10.55 27.14 -33.22
CA PRO A 790 11.99 27.26 -33.00
C PRO A 790 12.52 28.62 -33.49
N ASP A 791 13.63 29.10 -32.92
CA ASP A 791 14.08 30.50 -33.07
C ASP A 791 14.84 30.79 -34.38
N ASP A 792 14.75 29.92 -35.40
CA ASP A 792 15.44 30.01 -36.70
C ASP A 792 15.31 31.39 -37.36
N LYS A 793 14.11 31.96 -37.30
CA LYS A 793 13.72 33.23 -37.91
C LYS A 793 13.68 34.40 -36.91
N LYS A 794 14.09 34.16 -35.66
CA LYS A 794 14.01 35.10 -34.53
C LYS A 794 12.57 35.56 -34.19
N CYS A 795 11.57 34.78 -34.59
CA CYS A 795 10.15 35.05 -34.35
C CYS A 795 9.70 34.81 -32.90
N ASN A 796 10.46 34.04 -32.10
CA ASN A 796 10.07 33.62 -30.75
C ASN A 796 10.99 34.24 -29.67
N PRO A 797 10.66 35.43 -29.12
CA PRO A 797 11.51 36.09 -28.13
C PRO A 797 11.66 35.29 -26.82
N LEU A 798 10.75 34.36 -26.51
CA LEU A 798 10.78 33.57 -25.28
C LEU A 798 11.91 32.52 -25.26
N VAL A 799 12.47 32.14 -26.41
CA VAL A 799 13.61 31.21 -26.47
C VAL A 799 14.90 31.88 -25.95
N ARG A 800 15.01 33.20 -26.15
CA ARG A 800 16.17 34.04 -25.79
C ARG A 800 16.17 34.52 -24.33
N ALA A 801 15.10 34.30 -23.56
CA ALA A 801 15.08 34.59 -22.13
C ALA A 801 15.98 33.59 -21.36
N GLN A 802 17.09 34.08 -20.81
CA GLN A 802 18.20 33.24 -20.36
C GLN A 802 18.23 32.92 -18.85
N GLY A 803 17.35 33.54 -18.05
CA GLY A 803 17.54 33.72 -16.61
C GLY A 803 17.10 32.63 -15.62
N THR A 804 16.48 31.51 -16.03
CA THR A 804 16.01 30.46 -15.07
C THR A 804 15.87 29.05 -15.67
N ARG A 805 16.62 28.72 -16.73
CA ARG A 805 16.33 27.56 -17.60
C ARG A 805 16.11 26.23 -16.85
N THR A 806 17.07 25.74 -16.05
CA THR A 806 17.00 24.41 -15.42
C THR A 806 15.77 24.23 -14.52
N THR A 807 15.59 25.09 -13.52
CA THR A 807 14.45 25.01 -12.58
C THR A 807 13.11 25.15 -13.30
N SER A 808 13.03 26.04 -14.30
CA SER A 808 11.79 26.22 -15.09
C SER A 808 11.44 25.00 -15.95
N VAL A 809 12.44 24.28 -16.48
CA VAL A 809 12.25 23.04 -17.25
C VAL A 809 11.77 21.91 -16.34
N VAL A 810 12.35 21.75 -15.15
CA VAL A 810 11.92 20.72 -14.18
C VAL A 810 10.49 20.97 -13.70
N ILE A 811 10.16 22.20 -13.32
CA ILE A 811 8.78 22.56 -12.90
C ILE A 811 7.81 22.37 -14.08
N GLY A 812 8.17 22.82 -15.28
CA GLY A 812 7.35 22.66 -16.47
C GLY A 812 7.09 21.19 -16.84
N ALA A 813 8.10 20.32 -16.71
CA ALA A 813 7.95 18.89 -16.95
C ALA A 813 6.99 18.23 -15.93
N ILE A 814 7.17 18.50 -14.63
CA ILE A 814 6.32 17.96 -13.56
C ILE A 814 4.86 18.42 -13.74
N VAL A 815 4.63 19.71 -13.97
CA VAL A 815 3.30 20.25 -14.24
C VAL A 815 2.68 19.59 -15.47
N THR A 816 3.42 19.46 -16.56
CA THR A 816 2.91 18.83 -17.80
C THR A 816 2.52 17.37 -17.59
N MET A 817 3.32 16.58 -16.85
CA MET A 817 2.97 15.19 -16.52
C MET A 817 1.73 15.08 -15.64
N LEU A 818 1.58 15.95 -14.64
CA LEU A 818 0.39 16.02 -13.78
C LEU A 818 -0.86 16.42 -14.58
N THR A 819 -0.74 17.41 -15.48
CA THR A 819 -1.83 17.80 -16.40
C THR A 819 -2.22 16.63 -17.30
N VAL A 820 -1.27 15.92 -17.92
CA VAL A 820 -1.56 14.76 -18.77
C VAL A 820 -2.23 13.63 -17.99
N ALA A 821 -1.79 13.34 -16.76
CA ALA A 821 -2.45 12.33 -15.92
C ALA A 821 -3.90 12.74 -15.61
N TYR A 822 -4.14 13.99 -15.20
CA TYR A 822 -5.48 14.52 -14.91
C TYR A 822 -6.40 14.49 -16.14
N THR A 823 -5.94 14.99 -17.30
CA THR A 823 -6.74 14.99 -18.53
C THR A 823 -7.02 13.59 -19.02
N THR A 824 -6.06 12.65 -18.92
CA THR A 824 -6.28 11.24 -19.28
C THR A 824 -7.34 10.59 -18.41
N THR A 825 -7.28 10.76 -17.08
CA THR A 825 -8.27 10.18 -16.18
C THR A 825 -9.66 10.76 -16.41
N ARG A 826 -9.78 12.09 -16.60
CA ARG A 826 -11.07 12.71 -16.90
C ARG A 826 -11.62 12.24 -18.26
N ALA A 827 -10.78 12.23 -19.30
CA ALA A 827 -11.11 11.73 -20.63
C ALA A 827 -11.64 10.29 -20.60
N ALA A 828 -10.96 9.42 -19.87
CA ALA A 828 -11.29 8.02 -19.76
C ALA A 828 -12.58 7.73 -18.98
N THR A 829 -13.11 8.72 -18.26
CA THR A 829 -14.36 8.62 -17.49
C THR A 829 -15.59 9.26 -18.14
N GLN A 830 -15.41 10.12 -19.15
CA GLN A 830 -16.52 10.71 -19.88
C GLN A 830 -16.94 9.79 -21.03
N SER A 831 -18.25 9.55 -21.16
CA SER A 831 -18.77 8.59 -22.12
C SER A 831 -18.80 9.17 -23.54
N LEU A 832 -17.68 9.11 -24.26
CA LEU A 832 -17.68 9.36 -25.70
C LEU A 832 -18.57 8.30 -26.37
N GLY A 833 -19.67 8.75 -27.00
CA GLY A 833 -20.63 7.93 -27.74
C GLY A 833 -20.09 7.36 -29.06
N LEU A 834 -19.01 6.58 -28.98
CA LEU A 834 -18.28 6.00 -30.10
C LEU A 834 -18.06 4.49 -29.88
N GLY A 835 -19.12 3.69 -30.00
CA GLY A 835 -19.00 2.23 -30.13
C GLY A 835 -20.14 1.42 -29.54
N GLY A 836 -21.22 1.23 -30.30
CA GLY A 836 -22.29 0.26 -30.00
C GLY A 836 -23.60 0.59 -30.70
N ASN A 837 -24.01 -0.22 -31.68
CA ASN A 837 -25.39 -0.17 -32.20
C ASN A 837 -26.31 -0.85 -31.20
N GLY A 838 -27.43 -0.21 -30.86
CA GLY A 838 -28.57 -0.87 -30.21
C GLY A 838 -28.63 -0.79 -28.68
N ASP A 839 -28.55 0.42 -28.13
CA ASP A 839 -29.67 0.91 -27.32
C ASP A 839 -29.79 2.45 -27.47
N ALA A 840 -30.92 3.03 -27.08
CA ALA A 840 -31.20 4.45 -27.26
C ALA A 840 -30.42 5.35 -26.29
N ILE A 841 -30.24 6.62 -26.69
CA ILE A 841 -29.81 7.67 -25.75
C ILE A 841 -30.97 7.91 -24.78
N ARG A 842 -30.88 7.35 -23.57
CA ARG A 842 -31.73 7.77 -22.46
C ARG A 842 -31.27 9.14 -21.97
N LEU A 843 -31.94 10.17 -22.49
CA LEU A 843 -32.09 11.44 -21.79
C LEU A 843 -32.89 11.19 -20.48
N PRO A 844 -32.81 12.09 -19.49
CA PRO A 844 -33.82 12.15 -18.43
C PRO A 844 -35.21 12.33 -19.05
N GLU A 845 -36.21 11.60 -18.55
CA GLU A 845 -37.61 11.76 -18.96
C GLU A 845 -38.23 12.95 -18.19
N ASP A 846 -38.04 14.15 -18.71
CA ASP A 846 -38.91 15.30 -18.44
C ASP A 846 -39.91 15.42 -19.61
N ASP A 847 -41.16 14.98 -19.41
CA ASP A 847 -42.30 15.89 -19.60
C ASP A 847 -43.63 15.38 -19.01
N GLU A 848 -44.45 16.36 -18.63
CA GLU A 848 -45.89 16.34 -18.32
C GLU A 848 -46.59 15.07 -17.76
N HIS A 849 -46.94 15.11 -16.47
CA HIS A 849 -48.31 15.54 -16.14
C HIS A 849 -48.49 16.03 -14.68
N ASP A 850 -49.19 17.16 -14.54
CA ASP A 850 -49.62 17.75 -13.26
C ASP A 850 -50.65 16.88 -12.51
N LEU A 851 -50.32 16.50 -11.26
CA LEU A 851 -51.30 16.51 -10.17
C LEU A 851 -50.64 16.90 -8.83
N VAL A 852 -51.07 18.04 -8.28
CA VAL A 852 -50.63 18.58 -7.00
C VAL A 852 -50.84 17.62 -5.82
N THR A 853 -49.74 17.09 -5.26
CA THR A 853 -49.60 16.95 -3.80
C THR A 853 -48.20 17.36 -3.33
N GLN A 854 -48.12 18.38 -2.47
CA GLN A 854 -46.95 18.56 -1.62
C GLN A 854 -47.02 17.55 -0.47
N GLN A 855 -46.09 16.59 -0.42
CA GLN A 855 -45.76 15.88 0.81
C GLN A 855 -44.23 15.81 0.99
N PRO A 856 -43.69 16.16 2.17
CA PRO A 856 -42.26 16.16 2.43
C PRO A 856 -41.73 14.74 2.76
N MET A 857 -40.45 14.67 3.11
CA MET A 857 -39.75 13.43 3.49
C MET A 857 -40.31 12.79 4.77
N ASP A 858 -41.37 11.99 4.64
CA ASP A 858 -42.06 11.39 5.81
C ASP A 858 -42.43 9.90 5.62
N ARG A 859 -42.49 9.37 4.38
CA ARG A 859 -42.98 7.99 4.14
C ARG A 859 -42.14 6.87 4.79
N ARG A 860 -40.86 7.12 5.12
CA ARG A 860 -40.04 6.16 5.89
C ARG A 860 -40.22 6.30 7.40
N GLU A 861 -40.38 7.52 7.91
CA GLU A 861 -40.65 7.75 9.34
C GLU A 861 -42.07 7.30 9.70
N MET A 862 -43.11 7.67 8.94
CA MET A 862 -44.46 7.11 9.10
C MET A 862 -44.50 5.57 9.06
N ARG A 863 -43.70 4.90 8.20
CA ARG A 863 -43.68 3.43 8.14
C ARG A 863 -42.99 2.82 9.37
N ALA A 864 -41.91 3.43 9.86
CA ALA A 864 -41.22 3.01 11.09
C ALA A 864 -42.07 3.28 12.35
N GLU A 865 -42.79 4.41 12.38
CA GLU A 865 -43.74 4.79 13.43
C GLU A 865 -44.93 3.81 13.48
N ALA A 866 -45.49 3.45 12.32
CA ALA A 866 -46.56 2.44 12.24
C ALA A 866 -46.09 1.04 12.67
N LEU A 867 -44.88 0.63 12.29
CA LEU A 867 -44.28 -0.62 12.74
C LEU A 867 -44.02 -0.63 14.26
N ARG A 868 -43.54 0.48 14.83
CA ARG A 868 -43.38 0.63 16.29
C ARG A 868 -44.72 0.51 17.01
N ARG A 869 -45.74 1.24 16.58
CA ARG A 869 -47.08 1.17 17.20
C ARG A 869 -47.70 -0.22 17.09
N ALA A 870 -47.54 -0.91 15.96
CA ALA A 870 -48.00 -2.29 15.80
C ALA A 870 -47.28 -3.28 16.76
N VAL A 871 -46.02 -3.02 17.11
CA VAL A 871 -45.27 -3.79 18.14
C VAL A 871 -45.68 -3.39 19.56
N GLU A 872 -45.92 -2.10 19.83
CA GLU A 872 -46.42 -1.60 21.13
C GLU A 872 -47.86 -2.07 21.43
N GLU A 873 -48.70 -2.22 20.41
CA GLU A 873 -50.03 -2.86 20.47
C GLU A 873 -49.96 -4.39 20.54
N GLY A 874 -48.76 -4.99 20.52
CA GLY A 874 -48.54 -6.43 20.64
C GLY A 874 -48.97 -7.26 19.41
N SER A 875 -49.31 -6.62 18.30
CA SER A 875 -49.76 -7.28 17.07
C SER A 875 -48.61 -7.87 16.23
N LEU A 876 -47.37 -7.41 16.46
CA LEU A 876 -46.15 -7.89 15.82
C LEU A 876 -45.04 -8.11 16.87
N PRO A 877 -44.17 -9.13 16.71
CA PRO A 877 -43.01 -9.32 17.58
C PRO A 877 -41.94 -8.27 17.32
N ALA A 878 -41.11 -7.96 18.34
CA ALA A 878 -40.08 -6.93 18.26
C ALA A 878 -39.03 -7.17 17.13
N ASP A 879 -38.79 -8.42 16.73
CA ASP A 879 -37.90 -8.76 15.62
C ASP A 879 -38.37 -8.20 14.26
N ALA A 880 -39.65 -7.83 14.12
CA ALA A 880 -40.17 -7.15 12.93
C ALA A 880 -39.57 -5.74 12.71
N LEU A 881 -38.89 -5.17 13.72
CA LEU A 881 -38.09 -3.95 13.60
C LEU A 881 -36.63 -4.21 13.17
N LEU A 882 -36.22 -5.47 13.06
CA LEU A 882 -34.86 -5.88 12.68
C LEU A 882 -34.80 -6.46 11.25
N SER A 883 -35.93 -6.89 10.68
CA SER A 883 -36.03 -7.43 9.33
C SER A 883 -36.15 -6.36 8.22
N ASP A 884 -35.26 -5.36 8.22
CA ASP A 884 -35.09 -4.40 7.10
C ASP A 884 -34.13 -5.02 6.05
N ASP A 885 -34.50 -6.18 5.51
CA ASP A 885 -33.69 -6.96 4.55
C ASP A 885 -33.87 -6.42 3.12
N GLU A 886 -32.77 -6.18 2.39
CA GLU A 886 -32.77 -5.41 1.13
C GLU A 886 -33.62 -6.08 0.02
N SER A 887 -34.86 -5.64 -0.16
CA SER A 887 -35.74 -6.10 -1.25
C SER A 887 -36.65 -4.99 -1.79
N ASP A 888 -36.47 -4.71 -3.09
CA ASP A 888 -37.33 -4.00 -4.04
C ASP A 888 -38.23 -2.84 -3.53
N ALA A 889 -37.62 -1.66 -3.44
CA ALA A 889 -38.31 -0.40 -3.76
C ALA A 889 -37.33 0.54 -4.47
N GLY A 890 -37.49 0.69 -5.79
CA GLY A 890 -36.71 1.66 -6.57
C GLY A 890 -37.02 3.09 -6.12
N GLY A 891 -36.00 3.80 -5.64
CA GLY A 891 -36.06 5.20 -5.27
C GLY A 891 -34.75 5.87 -5.68
N ASP A 892 -34.86 7.01 -6.38
CA ASP A 892 -33.73 7.63 -7.06
C ASP A 892 -32.64 8.10 -6.07
N HIS A 893 -31.46 7.50 -6.20
CA HIS A 893 -30.25 7.81 -5.48
C HIS A 893 -29.06 7.60 -6.43
N PRO A 894 -28.37 8.67 -6.91
CA PRO A 894 -27.31 8.61 -7.93
C PRO A 894 -25.98 8.02 -7.41
N HIS A 895 -26.05 7.06 -6.49
CA HIS A 895 -24.93 6.36 -5.87
C HIS A 895 -25.05 4.82 -5.90
N ASP A 896 -26.20 4.23 -6.27
CA ASP A 896 -26.39 2.76 -6.28
C ASP A 896 -26.45 2.13 -7.70
N ASP A 897 -26.50 2.94 -8.77
CA ASP A 897 -26.55 2.46 -10.16
C ASP A 897 -25.35 1.60 -10.59
N GLU A 898 -24.20 1.75 -9.93
CA GLU A 898 -23.03 0.87 -10.13
C GLU A 898 -23.31 -0.59 -9.71
N ARG A 899 -24.44 -0.89 -9.05
CA ARG A 899 -24.92 -2.25 -8.75
C ARG A 899 -25.67 -2.88 -9.92
N SER A 900 -26.07 -2.11 -10.95
CA SER A 900 -26.70 -2.61 -12.18
C SER A 900 -25.70 -2.60 -13.36
N SER A 901 -25.07 -1.46 -13.64
CA SER A 901 -24.27 -1.20 -14.85
C SER A 901 -22.89 -0.60 -14.55
N THR A 902 -22.07 -0.35 -15.58
CA THR A 902 -20.77 0.32 -15.46
C THR A 902 -20.85 1.80 -15.86
N GLN A 903 -20.51 2.72 -14.94
CA GLN A 903 -20.50 4.18 -15.17
C GLN A 903 -19.72 4.65 -16.42
N TYR A 904 -18.73 3.89 -16.89
CA TYR A 904 -17.93 4.23 -18.05
C TYR A 904 -17.46 2.95 -18.76
N ASN A 905 -17.28 3.03 -20.09
CA ASN A 905 -16.83 1.89 -20.88
C ASN A 905 -15.36 1.56 -20.59
N TYR A 906 -15.12 0.43 -19.91
CA TYR A 906 -13.78 -0.01 -19.49
C TYR A 906 -12.80 -0.25 -20.66
N SER A 907 -13.30 -0.52 -21.87
CA SER A 907 -12.45 -0.66 -23.07
C SER A 907 -11.97 0.71 -23.57
N MET A 908 -12.91 1.67 -23.68
CA MET A 908 -12.59 3.04 -24.09
C MET A 908 -11.68 3.74 -23.08
N PHE A 909 -11.88 3.49 -21.78
CA PHE A 909 -10.97 3.94 -20.72
C PHE A 909 -9.52 3.54 -21.02
N HIS A 910 -9.27 2.27 -21.35
CA HIS A 910 -7.92 1.79 -21.64
C HIS A 910 -7.37 2.21 -23.01
N ILE A 911 -8.23 2.37 -24.02
CA ILE A 911 -7.82 2.97 -25.30
C ILE A 911 -7.31 4.41 -25.07
N ILE A 912 -8.02 5.21 -24.27
CA ILE A 912 -7.61 6.59 -23.94
C ILE A 912 -6.29 6.60 -23.15
N PHE A 913 -6.10 5.69 -22.19
CA PHE A 913 -4.81 5.53 -21.50
C PHE A 913 -3.67 5.06 -22.43
N PHE A 914 -3.93 4.18 -23.40
CA PHE A 914 -2.96 3.83 -24.44
C PHE A 914 -2.55 5.07 -25.27
N LEU A 915 -3.53 5.84 -25.75
CA LEU A 915 -3.27 7.07 -26.51
C LEU A 915 -2.46 8.09 -25.67
N ALA A 916 -2.71 8.16 -24.36
CA ALA A 916 -1.90 8.97 -23.44
C ALA A 916 -0.44 8.50 -23.35
N THR A 917 -0.16 7.19 -23.33
CA THR A 917 1.24 6.69 -23.35
C THR A 917 1.96 7.03 -24.65
N ALA A 918 1.26 7.00 -25.79
CA ALA A 918 1.82 7.43 -27.07
C ALA A 918 2.07 8.95 -27.10
N TRP A 919 1.16 9.75 -26.54
CA TRP A 919 1.36 11.19 -26.34
C TRP A 919 2.58 11.47 -25.45
N VAL A 920 2.69 10.86 -24.27
CA VAL A 920 3.85 11.01 -23.37
C VAL A 920 5.15 10.64 -24.08
N SER A 921 5.17 9.50 -24.79
CA SER A 921 6.37 9.06 -25.51
C SER A 921 6.80 10.08 -26.56
N THR A 922 5.86 10.61 -27.34
CA THR A 922 6.12 11.56 -28.42
C THR A 922 6.51 12.94 -27.87
N LEU A 923 5.83 13.40 -26.82
CA LEU A 923 6.11 14.65 -26.11
C LEU A 923 7.53 14.69 -25.55
N LEU A 924 8.01 13.55 -25.03
CA LEU A 924 9.37 13.40 -24.48
C LEU A 924 10.45 13.31 -25.56
N THR A 925 10.17 12.75 -26.74
CA THR A 925 11.17 12.52 -27.79
C THR A 925 11.21 13.57 -28.91
N LEU A 926 10.20 14.46 -28.99
CA LEU A 926 10.03 15.47 -30.06
C LEU A 926 11.20 16.45 -30.29
N ASN A 927 12.15 16.62 -29.35
CA ASN A 927 13.29 17.55 -29.49
C ASN A 927 14.64 16.89 -29.14
N TYR A 928 14.78 15.57 -29.32
CA TYR A 928 16.00 14.86 -28.90
C TYR A 928 17.27 15.37 -29.61
N ASP A 929 17.18 15.66 -30.91
CA ASP A 929 18.33 15.99 -31.77
C ASP A 929 18.98 17.35 -31.46
N ASP A 930 18.25 18.31 -30.88
CA ASP A 930 18.84 19.57 -30.40
C ASP A 930 19.50 19.43 -29.02
N SER A 931 18.98 18.53 -28.16
CA SER A 931 19.47 18.37 -26.78
C SER A 931 20.91 17.84 -26.70
N THR A 932 21.32 17.03 -27.69
CA THR A 932 22.67 16.43 -27.76
C THR A 932 23.76 17.40 -28.21
N ARG A 933 23.41 18.62 -28.68
CA ARG A 933 24.40 19.61 -29.15
C ARG A 933 24.95 20.50 -28.04
N ASP A 934 24.11 20.82 -27.05
CA ASP A 934 24.41 21.75 -25.95
C ASP A 934 24.62 21.05 -24.59
N GLY A 935 24.43 19.73 -24.50
CA GLY A 935 24.55 18.97 -23.24
C GLY A 935 23.56 19.43 -22.16
N SER A 936 22.40 19.96 -22.56
CA SER A 936 21.44 20.62 -21.68
C SER A 936 20.09 19.90 -21.65
N PHE A 937 19.36 20.02 -20.53
CA PHE A 937 18.07 19.36 -20.32
C PHE A 937 17.11 19.58 -21.50
N ALA A 938 16.69 18.48 -22.14
CA ALA A 938 15.81 18.49 -23.31
C ALA A 938 14.55 19.33 -23.08
N THR A 939 14.43 20.46 -23.79
CA THR A 939 13.27 21.36 -23.66
C THR A 939 12.06 20.77 -24.38
N VAL A 940 10.97 20.56 -23.65
CA VAL A 940 9.76 19.89 -24.16
C VAL A 940 8.99 20.76 -25.15
N GLY A 941 8.51 20.16 -26.26
CA GLY A 941 7.48 20.69 -27.15
C GLY A 941 7.84 21.71 -28.25
N ARG A 942 9.11 22.11 -28.46
CA ARG A 942 9.47 23.21 -29.37
C ARG A 942 9.83 22.81 -30.82
N THR A 943 8.85 22.29 -31.59
CA THR A 943 9.03 22.05 -33.04
C THR A 943 7.93 22.67 -33.90
N TYR A 944 8.24 22.92 -35.18
CA TYR A 944 7.23 23.22 -36.21
C TYR A 944 6.11 22.18 -36.27
N GLY A 945 6.42 20.89 -36.08
CA GLY A 945 5.43 19.81 -36.05
C GLY A 945 4.45 19.97 -34.90
N ALA A 946 4.95 20.21 -33.68
CA ALA A 946 4.11 20.46 -32.50
C ALA A 946 3.28 21.76 -32.63
N SER A 947 3.85 22.80 -33.26
CA SER A 947 3.17 24.05 -33.58
C SER A 947 2.00 23.83 -34.56
N TRP A 948 2.26 23.18 -35.71
CA TRP A 948 1.22 22.90 -36.71
C TRP A 948 0.10 22.01 -36.21
N VAL A 949 0.40 20.98 -35.41
CA VAL A 949 -0.64 20.14 -34.79
C VAL A 949 -1.58 20.99 -33.94
N LYS A 950 -1.06 21.93 -33.14
CA LYS A 950 -1.90 22.84 -32.33
C LYS A 950 -2.71 23.83 -33.16
N ILE A 951 -2.14 24.39 -34.24
CA ILE A 951 -2.85 25.28 -35.16
C ILE A 951 -4.05 24.54 -35.80
N VAL A 952 -3.81 23.34 -36.32
CA VAL A 952 -4.85 22.50 -36.93
C VAL A 952 -5.88 22.05 -35.87
N SER A 953 -5.47 21.70 -34.65
CA SER A 953 -6.41 21.41 -33.55
C SER A 953 -7.31 22.61 -33.22
N ALA A 954 -6.79 23.84 -33.20
CA ALA A 954 -7.61 25.03 -32.97
C ALA A 954 -8.61 25.30 -34.12
N TRP A 955 -8.26 24.98 -35.36
CA TRP A 955 -9.18 25.07 -36.50
C TRP A 955 -10.25 23.98 -36.47
N ILE A 956 -9.88 22.73 -36.13
CA ILE A 956 -10.83 21.62 -35.92
C ILE A 956 -11.80 21.95 -34.76
N CYS A 957 -11.32 22.57 -33.68
CA CYS A 957 -12.14 23.00 -32.55
C CYS A 957 -13.27 23.94 -32.99
N HIS A 958 -12.94 25.00 -33.72
CA HIS A 958 -13.94 25.91 -34.31
C HIS A 958 -14.86 25.18 -35.29
N GLY A 959 -14.31 24.36 -36.19
CA GLY A 959 -15.10 23.62 -37.18
C GLY A 959 -16.13 22.67 -36.55
N MET A 960 -15.74 21.96 -35.48
CA MET A 960 -16.65 21.10 -34.72
C MET A 960 -17.73 21.91 -34.00
N TYR A 961 -17.40 23.04 -33.37
CA TYR A 961 -18.41 23.86 -32.69
C TYR A 961 -19.40 24.52 -33.69
N ILE A 962 -18.91 25.02 -34.83
CA ILE A 962 -19.76 25.49 -35.94
C ILE A 962 -20.68 24.36 -36.40
N TRP A 963 -20.16 23.14 -36.55
CA TRP A 963 -20.97 22.00 -36.94
C TRP A 963 -22.03 21.63 -35.90
N THR A 964 -21.74 21.68 -34.58
CA THR A 964 -22.75 21.43 -33.54
C THR A 964 -23.89 22.46 -33.52
N LEU A 965 -23.64 23.70 -33.96
CA LEU A 965 -24.69 24.73 -34.09
C LEU A 965 -25.50 24.61 -35.39
N ILE A 966 -24.90 24.09 -36.47
CA ILE A 966 -25.51 24.06 -37.82
C ILE A 966 -26.12 22.69 -38.16
N ALA A 967 -25.66 21.59 -37.57
CA ALA A 967 -26.14 20.25 -37.88
C ALA A 967 -27.64 20.03 -37.64
N PRO A 968 -28.30 20.57 -36.59
CA PRO A 968 -29.74 20.48 -36.43
C PRO A 968 -30.52 21.15 -37.59
N ILE A 969 -30.02 22.28 -38.08
CA ILE A 969 -30.65 23.08 -39.15
C ILE A 969 -30.49 22.40 -40.51
N VAL A 970 -29.36 21.72 -40.74
CA VAL A 970 -29.03 21.08 -42.03
C VAL A 970 -29.57 19.64 -42.12
N LEU A 971 -29.79 18.97 -40.99
CA LEU A 971 -30.30 17.60 -40.91
C LEU A 971 -31.45 17.46 -39.88
N PRO A 972 -32.56 18.23 -40.02
CA PRO A 972 -33.65 18.23 -39.05
C PRO A 972 -34.23 16.82 -38.81
N GLU A 973 -34.43 16.02 -39.87
CA GLU A 973 -34.88 14.62 -39.80
C GLU A 973 -34.02 13.68 -38.93
N ARG A 974 -32.84 14.13 -38.45
CA ARG A 974 -31.96 13.38 -37.54
C ARG A 974 -31.95 13.92 -36.10
N PHE A 975 -32.46 15.12 -35.88
CA PHE A 975 -32.41 15.84 -34.60
C PHE A 975 -33.79 16.31 -34.10
N ASP A 976 -34.83 16.26 -34.94
CA ASP A 976 -36.23 16.31 -34.54
C ASP A 976 -36.55 15.07 -33.69
N PHE A 977 -36.64 15.27 -32.37
CA PHE A 977 -37.36 14.37 -31.48
C PHE A 977 -38.83 14.79 -31.51
N SER A 978 -39.65 13.99 -32.18
CA SER A 978 -41.11 14.17 -32.36
C SER A 978 -41.92 13.56 -31.23
#